data_AF-A0AAV5R287-F1
#
_entry.id   AF-A0AAV5R287-F1
#
_cell.length_a   1.000
_cell.length_b   1.000
_cell.length_c   1.000
_cell.angle_alpha   90.00
_cell.angle_beta   90.00
_cell.angle_gamma   90.00
#
_symmetry.space_group_name_H-M   'P 1'
#
loop_
_entity.id
_entity.type
_entity.pdbx_description
1 polymer ?
#
loop_
_entity_poly.entity_id
_entity_poly.type
_entity_poly.pdbx_seq_one_letter_code
_entity_poly.pdbx_strand_id
1 'polypeptide(L)'
;MEAKPKNKSKYYSRRGCINCKRAHVKCDEKNPICGRCLKRKTQCEYAMDFQVTSANELNNNFKINKKSKPKSSVFQIINETDKISSTPMKSTENLLNISIMNKKTEADGKVDSDSKISTMSLNKILESRYYMKLKNSSASEASDHGSQFSFSNININDLISIKQNDIIYQKFTNGGNELAFSFHNEAFQPNLHMFHIPWDGGPLVYFKDTIEQHDPMLFNENTPFNGQNMIDFVWTMTRITKIFYSFVLYSETSLLFILELFFKLGTKSRIFHNIMTYHCALHVIKVYTEVGHLKAANIWDQKVRIPAFRKCIENIKEGLEKDPTFSNTVILTFAVLSIFSGNVSDRSWSTHLNGSHQLINKCLSLSKEARDDDPFANVALNLLDVIIEWYEHINHSAALTSLNGFWNKKLKLKSIYKGRGSRKNAAIADNNINLMSGHCLELNTIISDIYDFMFVLEQNNVRLSGLNFVYFLLNPNDQQIIKTVQTFGNEILKNIIYLIREYEYIRLDLEDVRMDLSVRYCNMLYMYGVKLYVTFFFVGEKDTSIIKPLLRDIIDLIYSMPYRSSCARICHWCIYTSALVSLMIEDYNLYGHFLGMLKVFQLNGMEIPSFNLLEKIKVILIEKEHWKLLFPENDIVIY
;
A
#
# COMPACT_ATOMS: atom_id res chain seq x y z
N MET A 1 -16.51 45.78 -62.61
CA MET A 1 -16.87 45.18 -61.30
C MET A 1 -15.59 44.70 -60.65
N GLU A 2 -15.20 45.24 -59.50
CA GLU A 2 -13.91 44.94 -58.86
C GLU A 2 -14.02 43.78 -57.87
N ALA A 3 -13.07 42.84 -57.91
CA ALA A 3 -13.05 41.68 -57.03
C ALA A 3 -12.42 42.03 -55.67
N LYS A 4 -13.14 41.75 -54.57
CA LYS A 4 -12.68 42.05 -53.20
C LYS A 4 -11.46 41.19 -52.82
N PRO A 5 -10.46 41.76 -52.11
CA PRO A 5 -9.22 41.04 -51.76
C PRO A 5 -9.45 39.93 -50.73
N LYS A 6 -8.67 38.84 -50.86
CA LYS A 6 -8.75 37.66 -49.99
C LYS A 6 -8.37 37.99 -48.53
N ASN A 7 -9.14 37.44 -47.58
CA ASN A 7 -8.92 37.64 -46.14
C ASN A 7 -7.57 37.07 -45.68
N LYS A 8 -6.69 37.93 -45.14
CA LYS A 8 -5.47 37.49 -44.43
C LYS A 8 -5.87 36.81 -43.13
N SER A 9 -5.32 35.64 -42.82
CA SER A 9 -5.64 34.89 -41.59
C SER A 9 -5.24 35.70 -40.36
N LYS A 10 -6.18 35.87 -39.41
CA LYS A 10 -5.95 36.63 -38.18
C LYS A 10 -5.23 35.76 -37.16
N TYR A 11 -3.97 36.07 -36.89
CA TYR A 11 -3.15 35.37 -35.90
C TYR A 11 -3.72 35.60 -34.49
N TYR A 12 -4.42 34.59 -33.95
CA TYR A 12 -4.97 34.63 -32.59
C TYR A 12 -3.86 34.44 -31.54
N SER A 13 -4.02 35.10 -30.38
CA SER A 13 -3.09 34.90 -29.27
C SER A 13 -3.30 33.53 -28.61
N ARG A 14 -2.23 32.73 -28.57
CA ARG A 14 -2.17 31.49 -27.79
C ARG A 14 -2.32 31.73 -26.27
N ARG A 15 -2.03 32.95 -25.79
CA ARG A 15 -2.06 33.34 -24.36
C ARG A 15 -3.26 34.22 -23.96
N GLY A 16 -4.19 34.50 -24.87
CA GLY A 16 -5.42 35.22 -24.53
C GLY A 16 -6.26 34.53 -23.45
N CYS A 17 -7.00 35.31 -22.66
CA CYS A 17 -7.89 34.77 -21.62
C CYS A 17 -8.98 33.87 -22.22
N ILE A 18 -9.48 32.92 -21.44
CA ILE A 18 -10.43 31.88 -21.84
C ILE A 18 -11.68 32.53 -22.48
N ASN A 19 -12.21 33.60 -21.91
CA ASN A 19 -13.40 34.27 -22.45
C ASN A 19 -13.14 35.09 -23.73
N CYS A 20 -11.90 35.56 -24.00
CA CYS A 20 -11.56 36.12 -25.32
C CYS A 20 -11.28 35.03 -26.37
N LYS A 21 -10.72 33.88 -25.96
CA LYS A 21 -10.56 32.69 -26.81
C LYS A 21 -11.92 32.13 -27.24
N ARG A 22 -12.82 31.83 -26.29
CA ARG A 22 -14.21 31.38 -26.53
C ARG A 22 -14.98 32.31 -27.45
N ALA A 23 -14.84 33.63 -27.27
CA ALA A 23 -15.50 34.63 -28.10
C ALA A 23 -14.80 34.92 -29.45
N HIS A 24 -13.79 34.12 -29.84
CA HIS A 24 -12.99 34.27 -31.06
C HIS A 24 -12.52 35.71 -31.36
N VAL A 25 -11.94 36.37 -30.35
CA VAL A 25 -11.50 37.77 -30.43
C VAL A 25 -10.10 37.97 -29.87
N LYS A 26 -9.39 38.98 -30.40
CA LYS A 26 -8.07 39.35 -29.92
C LYS A 26 -8.16 39.85 -28.46
N CYS A 27 -7.54 39.10 -27.55
CA CYS A 27 -7.21 39.55 -26.21
C CYS A 27 -6.06 40.58 -26.25
N ASP A 28 -5.99 41.50 -25.28
CA ASP A 28 -4.84 42.39 -25.08
C ASP A 28 -3.86 41.91 -23.99
N GLU A 29 -4.07 40.69 -23.47
CA GLU A 29 -3.17 39.96 -22.54
C GLU A 29 -2.80 40.74 -21.27
N LYS A 30 -3.65 41.68 -20.84
CA LYS A 30 -3.49 42.34 -19.54
C LYS A 30 -3.98 41.43 -18.42
N ASN A 31 -3.14 41.31 -17.39
CA ASN A 31 -3.46 40.64 -16.14
C ASN A 31 -3.70 41.71 -15.05
N PRO A 32 -4.57 41.46 -14.05
CA PRO A 32 -5.41 40.26 -13.90
C PRO A 32 -6.60 40.22 -14.89
N ILE A 33 -7.08 41.38 -15.37
CA ILE A 33 -8.26 41.46 -16.24
C ILE A 33 -7.88 42.11 -17.58
N CYS A 34 -8.19 41.42 -18.68
CA CYS A 34 -7.94 41.96 -20.02
C CYS A 34 -8.85 43.15 -20.32
N GLY A 35 -8.40 44.12 -21.12
CA GLY A 35 -9.12 45.36 -21.37
C GLY A 35 -10.50 45.17 -22.02
N ARG A 36 -10.72 44.04 -22.72
CA ARG A 36 -12.03 43.67 -23.27
C ARG A 36 -12.98 43.10 -22.23
N CYS A 37 -12.49 42.26 -21.32
CA CYS A 37 -13.30 41.73 -20.21
C CYS A 37 -13.62 42.84 -19.19
N LEU A 38 -12.66 43.72 -18.89
CA LEU A 38 -12.84 44.88 -18.02
C LEU A 38 -13.97 45.80 -18.53
N LYS A 39 -13.93 46.19 -19.81
CA LYS A 39 -15.00 47.00 -20.43
C LYS A 39 -16.36 46.29 -20.49
N ARG A 40 -16.41 44.96 -20.40
CA ARG A 40 -17.64 44.16 -20.39
C ARG A 40 -18.10 43.76 -18.98
N LYS A 41 -17.34 44.09 -17.93
CA LYS A 41 -17.54 43.60 -16.54
C LYS A 41 -17.66 42.06 -16.44
N THR A 42 -17.09 41.32 -17.39
CA THR A 42 -17.08 39.85 -17.40
C THR A 42 -15.85 39.30 -16.70
N GLN A 43 -15.99 38.20 -15.97
CA GLN A 43 -14.88 37.44 -15.39
C GLN A 43 -13.78 37.19 -16.45
N CYS A 44 -12.53 37.46 -16.07
CA CYS A 44 -11.37 37.28 -16.94
C CYS A 44 -10.46 36.23 -16.33
N GLU A 45 -10.43 35.07 -16.99
CA GLU A 45 -9.73 33.89 -16.52
C GLU A 45 -8.68 33.50 -17.55
N TYR A 46 -7.45 33.26 -17.11
CA TYR A 46 -6.38 32.70 -17.92
C TYR A 46 -6.14 31.27 -17.44
N ALA A 47 -5.98 30.32 -18.36
CA ALA A 47 -5.54 28.98 -17.99
C ALA A 47 -4.13 29.11 -17.38
N MET A 48 -3.97 28.70 -16.13
CA MET A 48 -2.70 28.76 -15.42
C MET A 48 -1.93 27.47 -15.65
N ASP A 49 -0.82 27.55 -16.37
CA ASP A 49 0.22 26.52 -16.33
C ASP A 49 0.77 26.52 -14.89
N PHE A 50 0.57 25.43 -14.14
CA PHE A 50 0.91 25.37 -12.71
C PHE A 50 2.43 25.41 -12.48
N GLN A 51 2.94 26.60 -12.15
CA GLN A 51 4.21 26.76 -11.43
C GLN A 51 3.90 27.16 -9.99
N VAL A 52 4.27 26.29 -9.04
CA VAL A 52 4.02 26.51 -7.61
C VAL A 52 4.95 27.59 -7.08
N THR A 53 4.38 28.72 -6.67
CA THR A 53 5.04 29.71 -5.83
C THR A 53 4.10 30.12 -4.70
N SER A 54 4.63 30.15 -3.48
CA SER A 54 3.86 30.23 -2.24
C SER A 54 3.09 31.55 -2.08
N ALA A 55 1.80 31.46 -1.80
CA ALA A 55 0.99 32.64 -1.48
C ALA A 55 1.14 33.00 0.00
N ASN A 56 2.15 33.81 0.34
CA ASN A 56 2.21 34.54 1.62
C ASN A 56 3.20 35.71 1.56
N GLU A 57 2.86 36.76 0.83
CA GLU A 57 3.38 38.11 1.10
C GLU A 57 2.33 39.17 0.73
N LEU A 58 2.40 40.33 1.39
CA LEU A 58 1.23 41.15 1.69
C LEU A 58 0.90 42.25 0.66
N ASN A 59 -0.32 42.77 0.79
CA ASN A 59 -0.65 44.12 0.31
C ASN A 59 0.39 45.13 0.81
N ASN A 60 1.09 45.83 -0.09
CA ASN A 60 1.10 47.31 -0.14
C ASN A 60 1.88 47.89 -1.33
N ASN A 61 1.54 49.14 -1.67
CA ASN A 61 2.35 50.10 -2.43
C ASN A 61 2.79 49.78 -3.89
N PHE A 62 1.95 50.21 -4.83
CA PHE A 62 2.25 51.17 -5.91
C PHE A 62 3.63 51.23 -6.61
N LYS A 63 3.53 51.34 -7.96
CA LYS A 63 4.50 51.89 -8.96
C LYS A 63 5.55 50.93 -9.59
N ILE A 64 5.18 50.41 -10.77
CA ILE A 64 5.82 50.71 -12.07
C ILE A 64 7.37 50.74 -12.08
N ASN A 65 8.01 49.76 -12.74
CA ASN A 65 8.44 49.94 -14.15
C ASN A 65 8.74 48.62 -14.90
N LYS A 66 9.07 48.71 -16.19
CA LYS A 66 9.33 47.58 -17.12
C LYS A 66 10.78 47.53 -17.61
N LYS A 67 11.28 46.32 -17.90
CA LYS A 67 12.23 45.86 -18.97
C LYS A 67 13.02 44.63 -18.46
N SER A 68 13.43 43.64 -19.24
CA SER A 68 13.24 43.38 -20.70
C SER A 68 13.45 41.91 -21.09
N LYS A 69 12.76 41.48 -22.18
CA LYS A 69 13.06 40.31 -23.06
C LYS A 69 14.30 40.60 -23.96
N PRO A 70 14.76 39.74 -24.93
CA PRO A 70 14.36 38.38 -25.36
C PRO A 70 15.56 37.38 -25.20
N LYS A 71 15.78 36.23 -25.88
CA LYS A 71 15.22 35.54 -27.08
C LYS A 71 15.24 34.00 -26.94
N SER A 72 14.56 33.33 -27.87
CA SER A 72 14.81 31.96 -28.41
C SER A 72 16.06 31.93 -29.36
N SER A 73 16.50 30.85 -30.04
CA SER A 73 15.74 29.78 -30.72
C SER A 73 16.57 28.64 -31.33
N VAL A 74 16.00 27.41 -31.28
CA VAL A 74 15.86 26.40 -32.37
C VAL A 74 17.08 25.56 -32.85
N PHE A 75 16.77 24.28 -33.11
CA PHE A 75 17.62 23.20 -33.67
C PHE A 75 17.71 23.23 -35.22
N GLN A 76 18.74 22.58 -35.77
CA GLN A 76 18.70 21.86 -37.05
C GLN A 76 19.37 20.49 -36.91
N ILE A 77 19.09 19.58 -37.86
CA ILE A 77 19.58 18.18 -37.93
C ILE A 77 20.19 17.96 -39.31
N ILE A 78 21.30 17.22 -39.39
CA ILE A 78 21.83 16.61 -40.62
C ILE A 78 22.29 15.17 -40.27
N ASN A 79 22.04 14.22 -41.16
CA ASN A 79 22.57 12.86 -41.10
C ASN A 79 23.74 12.74 -42.10
N GLU A 80 24.76 11.93 -41.79
CA GLU A 80 25.18 10.79 -42.63
C GLU A 80 26.25 9.92 -41.92
N THR A 81 26.66 8.82 -42.56
CA THR A 81 27.30 7.65 -41.94
C THR A 81 28.81 7.56 -42.18
N ASP A 82 29.58 7.01 -41.21
CA ASP A 82 30.44 5.84 -41.48
C ASP A 82 30.89 5.07 -40.20
N LYS A 83 31.81 4.11 -40.35
CA LYS A 83 32.00 2.90 -39.52
C LYS A 83 33.11 2.90 -38.42
N ILE A 84 32.94 1.92 -37.50
CA ILE A 84 33.95 1.07 -36.80
C ILE A 84 34.55 1.52 -35.44
N SER A 85 34.72 0.50 -34.57
CA SER A 85 35.62 0.35 -33.39
C SER A 85 35.25 0.88 -31.98
N SER A 86 34.71 -0.06 -31.17
CA SER A 86 35.16 -0.47 -29.83
C SER A 86 35.45 0.51 -28.66
N THR A 87 34.77 0.19 -27.54
CA THR A 87 35.19 0.28 -26.12
C THR A 87 35.22 1.64 -25.38
N PRO A 88 35.04 1.67 -24.03
CA PRO A 88 34.48 2.84 -23.34
C PRO A 88 35.44 3.60 -22.40
N MET A 89 35.22 4.91 -22.30
CA MET A 89 35.65 5.81 -21.22
C MET A 89 34.66 6.99 -21.16
N LYS A 90 34.46 7.74 -20.06
CA LYS A 90 34.74 7.59 -18.62
C LYS A 90 33.85 8.64 -17.92
N SER A 91 33.21 8.32 -16.81
CA SER A 91 32.75 9.33 -15.84
C SER A 91 33.83 9.54 -14.80
N THR A 92 34.23 10.79 -14.55
CA THR A 92 35.40 11.12 -13.74
C THR A 92 35.12 11.01 -12.25
N GLU A 93 35.81 10.07 -11.59
CA GLU A 93 36.12 10.23 -10.17
C GLU A 93 37.04 11.45 -9.97
N ASN A 94 36.86 12.16 -8.87
CA ASN A 94 37.86 13.09 -8.36
C ASN A 94 37.97 12.84 -6.84
N LEU A 95 38.89 11.93 -6.49
CA LEU A 95 39.24 11.63 -5.11
C LEU A 95 40.01 12.81 -4.49
N LEU A 96 39.84 12.99 -3.18
CA LEU A 96 40.91 13.53 -2.34
C LEU A 96 41.03 12.66 -1.09
N ASN A 97 42.26 12.19 -0.86
CA ASN A 97 42.53 11.06 0.04
C ASN A 97 42.66 11.50 1.51
N ILE A 98 42.33 10.58 2.42
CA ILE A 98 43.05 10.48 3.69
C ILE A 98 43.70 9.09 3.74
N SER A 99 45.02 9.08 3.72
CA SER A 99 45.84 7.87 3.79
C SER A 99 46.16 7.49 5.23
N ILE A 100 46.01 6.21 5.58
CA ILE A 100 46.62 5.64 6.79
C ILE A 100 47.56 4.51 6.34
N MET A 101 48.84 4.61 6.70
CA MET A 101 49.84 3.60 6.38
C MET A 101 49.75 2.39 7.33
N ASN A 102 49.84 1.19 6.76
CA ASN A 102 50.22 0.02 7.54
C ASN A 102 51.68 0.12 7.97
N LYS A 103 51.95 -0.02 9.27
CA LYS A 103 53.26 -0.45 9.79
C LYS A 103 53.06 -1.70 10.66
N LYS A 104 53.75 -2.79 10.30
CA LYS A 104 53.98 -3.91 11.21
C LYS A 104 55.10 -3.56 12.18
N THR A 105 54.90 -3.85 13.45
CA THR A 105 55.97 -4.07 14.44
C THR A 105 55.46 -5.10 15.44
N GLU A 106 56.19 -6.20 15.59
CA GLU A 106 55.94 -7.23 16.61
C GLU A 106 56.78 -6.90 17.86
N ALA A 107 56.16 -6.91 19.04
CA ALA A 107 56.82 -6.92 20.35
C ALA A 107 55.80 -7.31 21.43
N ASP A 108 56.25 -8.00 22.48
CA ASP A 108 55.40 -8.54 23.54
C ASP A 108 54.78 -7.49 24.47
N GLY A 109 53.55 -7.75 24.94
CA GLY A 109 52.89 -6.98 25.98
C GLY A 109 51.55 -7.61 26.39
N LYS A 110 51.36 -7.88 27.69
CA LYS A 110 50.09 -8.40 28.22
C LYS A 110 48.96 -7.39 28.02
N VAL A 111 47.76 -7.88 27.71
CA VAL A 111 46.50 -7.13 27.78
C VAL A 111 45.46 -8.00 28.49
N ASP A 112 44.78 -7.44 29.50
CA ASP A 112 43.84 -8.16 30.35
C ASP A 112 42.51 -8.54 29.67
N SER A 113 41.88 -9.60 30.16
CA SER A 113 40.84 -10.37 29.48
C SER A 113 39.40 -10.02 29.89
N ASP A 114 39.04 -8.73 29.95
CA ASP A 114 37.74 -8.28 30.49
C ASP A 114 36.65 -7.89 29.45
N SER A 115 36.92 -8.03 28.14
CA SER A 115 35.96 -7.67 27.08
C SER A 115 35.02 -8.79 26.60
N LYS A 116 35.19 -10.03 27.10
CA LYS A 116 34.40 -11.21 26.69
C LYS A 116 33.32 -11.67 27.69
N ILE A 117 33.26 -11.05 28.87
CA ILE A 117 32.40 -11.54 29.97
C ILE A 117 30.96 -11.01 29.87
N SER A 118 30.74 -9.85 29.25
CA SER A 118 29.43 -9.18 29.18
C SER A 118 28.46 -9.79 28.16
N THR A 119 28.91 -10.10 26.93
CA THR A 119 28.06 -10.67 25.87
C THR A 119 27.65 -12.11 26.15
N MET A 120 28.58 -12.93 26.66
CA MET A 120 28.28 -14.31 27.04
C MET A 120 27.40 -14.41 28.30
N SER A 121 27.34 -13.34 29.11
CA SER A 121 26.36 -13.20 30.20
C SER A 121 24.95 -12.94 29.66
N LEU A 122 24.77 -12.02 28.71
CA LEU A 122 23.44 -11.66 28.21
C LEU A 122 22.74 -12.83 27.51
N ASN A 123 23.44 -13.58 26.65
CA ASN A 123 22.88 -14.79 26.03
C ASN A 123 22.52 -15.84 27.09
N LYS A 124 23.35 -16.06 28.12
CA LYS A 124 23.00 -16.96 29.23
C LYS A 124 21.81 -16.47 30.05
N ILE A 125 21.61 -15.16 30.24
CA ILE A 125 20.45 -14.60 30.95
C ILE A 125 19.17 -14.80 30.13
N LEU A 126 19.23 -14.59 28.81
CA LEU A 126 18.11 -14.83 27.89
C LEU A 126 17.78 -16.32 27.80
N GLU A 127 18.76 -17.18 27.51
CA GLU A 127 18.58 -18.64 27.43
C GLU A 127 18.10 -19.25 28.75
N SER A 128 18.72 -18.93 29.89
CA SER A 128 18.33 -19.50 31.19
C SER A 128 16.90 -19.12 31.58
N ARG A 129 16.48 -17.86 31.35
CA ARG A 129 15.10 -17.44 31.59
C ARG A 129 14.12 -18.06 30.59
N TYR A 130 14.50 -18.19 29.31
CA TYR A 130 13.70 -18.83 28.27
C TYR A 130 13.44 -20.31 28.60
N TYR A 131 14.49 -21.08 28.91
CA TYR A 131 14.36 -22.51 29.25
C TYR A 131 13.76 -22.78 30.63
N MET A 132 14.01 -21.95 31.66
CA MET A 132 13.33 -22.11 32.95
C MET A 132 11.84 -21.74 32.89
N LYS A 133 11.45 -20.71 32.12
CA LYS A 133 10.03 -20.36 31.98
C LYS A 133 9.28 -21.42 31.17
N LEU A 134 9.90 -22.01 30.14
CA LEU A 134 9.37 -23.20 29.44
C LEU A 134 9.14 -24.39 30.39
N LYS A 135 10.11 -24.70 31.27
CA LYS A 135 9.97 -25.78 32.27
C LYS A 135 8.92 -25.52 33.37
N ASN A 136 8.64 -24.26 33.67
CA ASN A 136 7.60 -23.90 34.64
C ASN A 136 6.21 -23.72 33.98
N SER A 137 6.14 -23.49 32.66
CA SER A 137 4.88 -23.61 31.91
C SER A 137 4.46 -25.07 31.64
N SER A 138 5.40 -26.02 31.65
CA SER A 138 5.10 -27.46 31.69
C SER A 138 4.78 -27.97 33.12
N ALA A 139 4.45 -27.08 34.06
CA ALA A 139 3.98 -27.42 35.41
C ALA A 139 2.49 -27.10 35.62
N SER A 140 1.73 -26.93 34.54
CA SER A 140 0.27 -26.96 34.53
C SER A 140 -0.25 -27.81 33.37
N GLU A 141 0.22 -29.06 33.27
CA GLU A 141 -0.19 -30.04 32.26
C GLU A 141 -1.63 -30.54 32.50
N ALA A 142 -2.61 -29.66 32.28
CA ALA A 142 -4.00 -30.02 32.08
C ALA A 142 -4.19 -30.64 30.67
N SER A 143 -3.53 -31.79 30.45
CA SER A 143 -3.70 -32.71 29.32
C SER A 143 -3.97 -32.05 27.94
N ASP A 144 -2.92 -31.62 27.24
CA ASP A 144 -3.01 -31.26 25.81
C ASP A 144 -3.14 -32.53 24.95
N HIS A 145 -4.28 -33.22 25.09
CA HIS A 145 -4.81 -34.04 24.01
C HIS A 145 -5.12 -33.11 22.85
N GLY A 146 -4.21 -33.11 21.86
CA GLY A 146 -4.12 -32.12 20.79
C GLY A 146 -5.47 -31.54 20.36
N SER A 147 -5.75 -30.33 20.86
CA SER A 147 -7.10 -29.75 20.82
C SER A 147 -7.71 -29.77 19.41
N GLN A 148 -8.79 -30.53 19.25
CA GLN A 148 -9.53 -30.60 17.99
C GLN A 148 -10.10 -29.21 17.68
N PHE A 149 -9.48 -28.52 16.72
CA PHE A 149 -9.92 -27.20 16.27
C PHE A 149 -11.19 -27.34 15.43
N SER A 150 -12.30 -27.48 16.16
CA SER A 150 -13.66 -27.59 15.67
C SER A 150 -14.17 -26.22 15.23
N PHE A 151 -14.76 -26.15 14.05
CA PHE A 151 -15.45 -24.95 13.58
C PHE A 151 -16.72 -24.61 14.39
N SER A 152 -17.25 -25.55 15.18
CA SER A 152 -18.47 -25.37 15.99
C SER A 152 -18.45 -24.17 16.94
N ASN A 153 -17.26 -23.64 17.26
CA ASN A 153 -17.05 -22.62 18.28
C ASN A 153 -16.55 -21.27 17.72
N ILE A 154 -16.38 -21.13 16.39
CA ILE A 154 -15.90 -19.88 15.77
C ILE A 154 -17.11 -19.05 15.34
N ASN A 155 -17.30 -17.88 15.95
CA ASN A 155 -18.33 -16.95 15.52
C ASN A 155 -17.84 -16.13 14.33
N ILE A 156 -18.74 -15.72 13.43
CA ILE A 156 -18.37 -14.79 12.35
C ILE A 156 -17.84 -13.45 12.89
N ASN A 157 -18.29 -13.03 14.08
CA ASN A 157 -17.78 -11.84 14.77
C ASN A 157 -16.30 -11.96 15.16
N ASP A 158 -15.75 -13.17 15.30
CA ASP A 158 -14.33 -13.41 15.59
C ASP A 158 -13.44 -13.25 14.34
N LEU A 159 -14.07 -13.17 13.16
CA LEU A 159 -13.43 -13.08 11.84
C LEU A 159 -13.69 -11.73 11.15
N ILE A 160 -14.91 -11.21 11.27
CA ILE A 160 -15.39 -10.01 10.60
C ILE A 160 -16.24 -9.16 11.54
N SER A 161 -15.77 -7.94 11.84
CA SER A 161 -16.62 -6.88 12.37
C SER A 161 -17.66 -6.43 11.35
N ILE A 162 -18.91 -6.33 11.79
CA ILE A 162 -20.05 -5.88 10.99
C ILE A 162 -20.54 -4.56 11.58
N LYS A 163 -20.50 -3.49 10.79
CA LYS A 163 -20.89 -2.14 11.27
C LYS A 163 -22.38 -2.09 11.57
N GLN A 164 -22.76 -1.39 12.64
CA GLN A 164 -24.15 -1.26 13.07
C GLN A 164 -25.07 -0.73 11.95
N ASN A 165 -24.57 0.16 11.09
CA ASN A 165 -25.31 0.68 9.93
C ASN A 165 -25.64 -0.43 8.92
N ASP A 166 -24.71 -1.36 8.65
CA ASP A 166 -24.94 -2.48 7.74
C ASP A 166 -25.98 -3.45 8.32
N ILE A 167 -25.96 -3.68 9.64
CA ILE A 167 -26.96 -4.47 10.38
C ILE A 167 -28.36 -3.80 10.32
N ILE A 168 -28.41 -2.47 10.43
CA ILE A 168 -29.67 -1.71 10.34
C ILE A 168 -30.26 -1.84 8.93
N TYR A 169 -29.47 -1.61 7.87
CA TYR A 169 -29.97 -1.72 6.50
C TYR A 169 -30.38 -3.15 6.12
N GLN A 170 -29.68 -4.19 6.59
CA GLN A 170 -30.10 -5.59 6.38
C GLN A 170 -31.56 -5.83 6.81
N LYS A 171 -32.01 -5.25 7.94
CA LYS A 171 -33.40 -5.38 8.42
C LYS A 171 -34.44 -4.73 7.50
N PHE A 172 -34.09 -3.66 6.79
CA PHE A 172 -34.98 -2.99 5.85
C PHE A 172 -35.11 -3.72 4.49
N THR A 173 -34.14 -4.57 4.12
CA THR A 173 -34.13 -5.25 2.81
C THR A 173 -35.01 -6.50 2.69
N ASN A 174 -35.63 -6.96 3.79
CA ASN A 174 -36.42 -8.21 3.84
C ASN A 174 -37.80 -8.15 3.14
N GLY A 175 -37.99 -7.25 2.16
CA GLY A 175 -39.25 -7.02 1.44
C GLY A 175 -39.27 -7.48 -0.02
N GLY A 176 -38.20 -8.11 -0.52
CA GLY A 176 -38.11 -8.60 -1.90
C GLY A 176 -38.04 -10.13 -1.97
N ASN A 177 -38.80 -10.74 -2.87
CA ASN A 177 -38.77 -12.19 -3.09
C ASN A 177 -37.40 -12.65 -3.60
N GLU A 178 -36.62 -13.33 -2.75
CA GLU A 178 -35.35 -13.93 -3.12
C GLU A 178 -35.59 -15.20 -3.96
N LEU A 179 -35.52 -15.07 -5.29
CA LEU A 179 -35.51 -16.21 -6.21
C LEU A 179 -34.26 -17.06 -5.97
N ALA A 180 -34.43 -18.18 -5.26
CA ALA A 180 -33.41 -19.20 -5.10
C ALA A 180 -32.97 -19.73 -6.47
N PHE A 181 -31.67 -19.69 -6.77
CA PHE A 181 -31.12 -20.06 -8.07
C PHE A 181 -29.86 -20.92 -7.89
N SER A 182 -29.91 -22.16 -8.37
CA SER A 182 -28.79 -23.11 -8.30
C SER A 182 -27.76 -22.84 -9.39
N PHE A 183 -26.48 -23.07 -9.07
CA PHE A 183 -25.37 -22.99 -10.03
C PHE A 183 -24.89 -24.38 -10.42
N HIS A 184 -25.64 -25.01 -11.33
CA HIS A 184 -25.20 -26.17 -12.11
C HIS A 184 -25.36 -25.85 -13.60
N ASN A 185 -24.38 -25.14 -14.17
CA ASN A 185 -24.00 -25.19 -15.59
C ASN A 185 -22.72 -24.37 -15.82
N GLU A 186 -21.91 -24.78 -16.79
CA GLU A 186 -20.53 -24.30 -17.00
C GLU A 186 -20.44 -22.95 -17.76
N ALA A 187 -21.57 -22.28 -17.95
CA ALA A 187 -21.73 -21.11 -18.82
C ALA A 187 -21.51 -19.77 -18.10
N PHE A 188 -20.34 -19.58 -17.47
CA PHE A 188 -20.01 -18.34 -16.75
C PHE A 188 -18.59 -17.87 -17.05
N GLN A 189 -18.40 -17.15 -18.15
CA GLN A 189 -17.18 -16.39 -18.43
C GLN A 189 -17.52 -14.89 -18.44
N PRO A 190 -17.02 -14.09 -17.48
CA PRO A 190 -17.26 -12.65 -17.47
C PRO A 190 -16.44 -11.96 -18.57
N ASN A 191 -17.04 -10.99 -19.26
CA ASN A 191 -16.30 -10.11 -20.16
C ASN A 191 -15.45 -9.13 -19.33
N LEU A 192 -14.15 -9.40 -19.22
CA LEU A 192 -13.19 -8.53 -18.54
C LEU A 192 -12.88 -7.23 -19.30
N HIS A 193 -13.31 -7.13 -20.56
CA HIS A 193 -13.00 -6.05 -21.50
C HIS A 193 -14.25 -5.23 -21.86
N MET A 194 -15.25 -5.13 -20.97
CA MET A 194 -16.47 -4.35 -21.21
C MET A 194 -16.16 -2.88 -21.55
N PHE A 195 -15.11 -2.34 -20.92
CA PHE A 195 -14.53 -1.03 -21.23
C PHE A 195 -13.03 -1.03 -20.91
N HIS A 196 -12.35 0.08 -21.22
CA HIS A 196 -10.95 0.30 -20.89
C HIS A 196 -10.75 1.64 -20.19
N ILE A 197 -10.09 1.60 -19.03
CA ILE A 197 -9.58 2.76 -18.30
C ILE A 197 -8.08 2.52 -18.09
N PRO A 198 -7.19 3.48 -18.41
CA PRO A 198 -5.79 3.38 -18.05
C PRO A 198 -5.66 3.46 -16.51
N TRP A 199 -5.39 2.32 -15.87
CA TRP A 199 -5.24 2.18 -14.41
C TRP A 199 -4.03 2.95 -13.84
N ASP A 200 -3.17 3.41 -14.74
CA ASP A 200 -2.01 4.26 -14.58
C ASP A 200 -2.25 5.73 -14.96
N GLY A 201 -3.41 6.04 -15.56
CA GLY A 201 -3.73 7.36 -16.14
C GLY A 201 -4.03 8.47 -15.14
N GLY A 202 -3.87 8.21 -13.84
CA GLY A 202 -4.12 9.14 -12.74
C GLY A 202 -5.41 8.85 -11.96
N PRO A 203 -5.84 9.78 -11.09
CA PRO A 203 -7.04 9.68 -10.26
C PRO A 203 -8.25 9.04 -10.94
N LEU A 204 -8.79 7.95 -10.38
CA LEU A 204 -9.95 7.23 -10.93
C LEU A 204 -11.17 8.15 -11.16
N VAL A 205 -11.31 9.23 -10.39
CA VAL A 205 -12.32 10.29 -10.58
C VAL A 205 -12.24 11.00 -11.95
N TYR A 206 -11.08 10.98 -12.63
CA TYR A 206 -10.94 11.52 -13.99
C TYR A 206 -11.59 10.63 -15.05
N PHE A 207 -11.91 9.37 -14.72
CA PHE A 207 -12.56 8.40 -15.61
C PHE A 207 -14.04 8.19 -15.29
N LYS A 208 -14.62 9.05 -14.42
CA LYS A 208 -16.06 9.13 -14.10
C LYS A 208 -16.94 8.92 -15.33
N ASP A 209 -16.72 9.67 -16.40
CA ASP A 209 -17.61 9.64 -17.56
C ASP A 209 -17.53 8.30 -18.32
N THR A 210 -16.39 7.60 -18.29
CA THR A 210 -16.26 6.23 -18.81
C THR A 210 -16.98 5.21 -17.90
N ILE A 211 -16.91 5.40 -16.58
CA ILE A 211 -17.59 4.54 -15.61
C ILE A 211 -19.11 4.68 -15.77
N GLU A 212 -19.64 5.91 -15.82
CA GLU A 212 -21.07 6.19 -16.01
C GLU A 212 -21.61 5.65 -17.34
N GLN A 213 -20.82 5.69 -18.42
CA GLN A 213 -21.18 5.12 -19.73
C GLN A 213 -21.32 3.59 -19.74
N HIS A 214 -20.88 2.90 -18.69
CA HIS A 214 -20.97 1.44 -18.58
C HIS A 214 -21.70 0.98 -17.30
N ASP A 215 -22.13 1.91 -16.44
CA ASP A 215 -22.71 1.61 -15.12
C ASP A 215 -24.10 0.96 -15.24
N PRO A 216 -24.25 -0.34 -14.89
CA PRO A 216 -25.51 -1.06 -15.03
C PRO A 216 -26.63 -0.50 -14.15
N MET A 217 -26.31 0.15 -13.03
CA MET A 217 -27.29 0.75 -12.12
C MET A 217 -27.84 2.08 -12.63
N LEU A 218 -27.08 2.81 -13.46
CA LEU A 218 -27.55 4.06 -14.07
C LEU A 218 -28.40 3.82 -15.33
N PHE A 219 -28.13 2.76 -16.09
CA PHE A 219 -28.99 2.36 -17.21
C PHE A 219 -30.31 1.72 -16.76
N ASN A 220 -30.25 0.88 -15.72
CA ASN A 220 -31.43 0.26 -15.15
C ASN A 220 -31.23 0.05 -13.64
N GLU A 221 -31.91 0.88 -12.85
CA GLU A 221 -31.92 0.84 -11.39
C GLU A 221 -32.48 -0.48 -10.80
N ASN A 222 -33.05 -1.36 -11.62
CA ASN A 222 -33.52 -2.70 -11.27
C ASN A 222 -32.66 -3.82 -11.89
N THR A 223 -31.44 -3.53 -12.37
CA THR A 223 -30.54 -4.55 -12.93
C THR A 223 -30.27 -5.66 -11.90
N PRO A 224 -30.50 -6.94 -12.23
CA PRO A 224 -30.24 -8.03 -11.30
C PRO A 224 -28.78 -8.09 -10.84
N PHE A 225 -28.58 -8.26 -9.53
CA PHE A 225 -27.26 -8.37 -8.91
C PHE A 225 -26.37 -9.47 -9.56
N ASN A 226 -26.98 -10.60 -9.92
CA ASN A 226 -26.32 -11.71 -10.63
C ASN A 226 -26.51 -11.65 -12.17
N GLY A 227 -26.91 -10.50 -12.73
CA GLY A 227 -27.14 -10.32 -14.17
C GLY A 227 -25.85 -10.04 -14.94
N GLN A 228 -25.76 -10.50 -16.20
CA GLN A 228 -24.51 -10.45 -16.98
C GLN A 228 -23.88 -9.05 -17.03
N ASN A 229 -24.67 -7.99 -17.21
CA ASN A 229 -24.16 -6.61 -17.25
C ASN A 229 -23.48 -6.19 -15.93
N MET A 230 -23.98 -6.64 -14.77
CA MET A 230 -23.34 -6.40 -13.47
C MET A 230 -22.07 -7.23 -13.33
N ILE A 231 -22.10 -8.49 -13.78
CA ILE A 231 -20.96 -9.40 -13.77
C ILE A 231 -19.81 -8.83 -14.62
N ASP A 232 -20.07 -8.46 -15.88
CA ASP A 232 -19.07 -7.94 -16.80
C ASP A 232 -18.49 -6.61 -16.32
N PHE A 233 -19.33 -5.70 -15.80
CA PHE A 233 -18.89 -4.44 -15.21
C PHE A 233 -18.00 -4.67 -13.98
N VAL A 234 -18.43 -5.50 -13.03
CA VAL A 234 -17.69 -5.83 -11.81
C VAL A 234 -16.35 -6.45 -12.15
N TRP A 235 -16.31 -7.48 -12.99
CA TRP A 235 -15.06 -8.18 -13.32
C TRP A 235 -14.13 -7.36 -14.22
N THR A 236 -14.67 -6.48 -15.08
CA THR A 236 -13.88 -5.45 -15.79
C THR A 236 -13.23 -4.49 -14.79
N MET A 237 -13.98 -3.96 -13.82
CA MET A 237 -13.44 -3.12 -12.73
C MET A 237 -12.39 -3.87 -11.89
N THR A 238 -12.65 -5.13 -11.53
CA THR A 238 -11.74 -5.99 -10.78
C THR A 238 -10.41 -6.18 -11.50
N ARG A 239 -10.40 -6.43 -12.82
CA ARG A 239 -9.15 -6.52 -13.60
C ARG A 239 -8.46 -5.16 -13.72
N ILE A 240 -9.17 -4.12 -14.16
CA ILE A 240 -8.59 -2.78 -14.38
C ILE A 240 -7.94 -2.24 -13.11
N THR A 241 -8.59 -2.37 -11.95
CA THR A 241 -8.05 -1.91 -10.67
C THR A 241 -6.97 -2.82 -10.07
N LYS A 242 -6.54 -3.88 -10.78
CA LYS A 242 -5.64 -4.95 -10.30
C LYS A 242 -6.07 -5.48 -8.92
N ILE A 243 -7.30 -5.99 -8.90
CA ILE A 243 -8.09 -6.38 -7.71
C ILE A 243 -8.09 -5.27 -6.65
N PHE A 244 -8.67 -4.11 -6.99
CA PHE A 244 -8.89 -3.02 -6.03
C PHE A 244 -7.61 -2.57 -5.30
N TYR A 245 -6.57 -2.38 -6.12
CA TYR A 245 -5.18 -2.04 -5.79
C TYR A 245 -4.41 -3.06 -4.95
N SER A 246 -5.01 -4.18 -4.54
CA SER A 246 -4.34 -5.20 -3.71
C SER A 246 -3.30 -6.03 -4.49
N PHE A 247 -3.42 -6.12 -5.82
CA PHE A 247 -2.53 -6.89 -6.69
C PHE A 247 -1.77 -5.96 -7.66
N VAL A 248 -1.48 -4.72 -7.24
CA VAL A 248 -0.99 -3.66 -8.13
C VAL A 248 0.31 -3.97 -8.87
N LEU A 249 1.24 -4.74 -8.27
CA LEU A 249 2.50 -5.13 -8.93
C LEU A 249 2.37 -6.37 -9.83
N TYR A 250 1.18 -6.96 -9.94
CA TYR A 250 0.97 -8.09 -10.85
C TYR A 250 0.90 -7.58 -12.30
N SER A 251 1.82 -8.09 -13.12
CA SER A 251 1.73 -7.98 -14.58
C SER A 251 0.38 -8.47 -15.08
N GLU A 252 -0.02 -8.12 -16.32
CA GLU A 252 -1.31 -8.57 -16.84
C GLU A 252 -1.41 -10.10 -16.89
N THR A 253 -0.35 -10.78 -17.32
CA THR A 253 -0.22 -12.24 -17.30
C THR A 253 -0.36 -12.82 -15.90
N SER A 254 0.33 -12.22 -14.91
CA SER A 254 0.27 -12.66 -13.51
C SER A 254 -1.12 -12.43 -12.90
N LEU A 255 -1.79 -11.33 -13.24
CA LEU A 255 -3.13 -11.00 -12.77
C LEU A 255 -4.20 -11.92 -13.39
N LEU A 256 -4.10 -12.21 -14.68
CA LEU A 256 -4.98 -13.14 -15.38
C LEU A 256 -4.88 -14.55 -14.79
N PHE A 257 -3.68 -14.99 -14.38
CA PHE A 257 -3.50 -16.23 -13.63
C PHE A 257 -4.25 -16.21 -12.28
N ILE A 258 -4.16 -15.13 -11.49
CA ILE A 258 -4.93 -14.99 -10.24
C ILE A 258 -6.44 -15.03 -10.49
N LEU A 259 -6.93 -14.35 -11.54
CA LEU A 259 -8.34 -14.40 -11.95
C LEU A 259 -8.75 -15.82 -12.36
N GLU A 260 -7.88 -16.58 -13.04
CA GLU A 260 -8.12 -17.99 -13.35
C GLU A 260 -8.27 -18.86 -12.09
N LEU A 261 -7.49 -18.60 -11.02
CA LEU A 261 -7.69 -19.25 -9.72
C LEU A 261 -9.07 -18.93 -9.14
N PHE A 262 -9.50 -17.66 -9.20
CA PHE A 262 -10.81 -17.22 -8.72
C PHE A 262 -11.96 -17.84 -9.51
N PHE A 263 -11.84 -18.01 -10.83
CA PHE A 263 -12.86 -18.67 -11.64
C PHE A 263 -12.92 -20.18 -11.39
N LYS A 264 -11.76 -20.85 -11.34
CA LYS A 264 -11.68 -22.29 -11.03
C LYS A 264 -12.29 -22.60 -9.65
N LEU A 265 -11.90 -21.88 -8.61
CA LEU A 265 -12.47 -22.02 -7.26
C LEU A 265 -13.91 -21.47 -7.17
N GLY A 266 -14.27 -20.53 -8.03
CA GLY A 266 -15.62 -19.96 -8.15
C GLY A 266 -16.69 -20.96 -8.59
N THR A 267 -16.31 -22.05 -9.26
CA THR A 267 -17.21 -23.18 -9.53
C THR A 267 -17.65 -23.90 -8.24
N LYS A 268 -16.82 -23.88 -7.20
CA LYS A 268 -17.10 -24.47 -5.87
C LYS A 268 -17.81 -23.50 -4.93
N SER A 269 -17.66 -22.18 -5.10
CA SER A 269 -18.35 -21.18 -4.29
C SER A 269 -18.54 -19.83 -4.98
N ARG A 270 -19.78 -19.31 -4.95
CA ARG A 270 -20.14 -17.97 -5.49
C ARG A 270 -19.49 -16.79 -4.76
N ILE A 271 -18.86 -17.03 -3.60
CA ILE A 271 -18.37 -15.97 -2.71
C ILE A 271 -17.39 -15.01 -3.40
N PHE A 272 -16.56 -15.48 -4.35
CA PHE A 272 -15.67 -14.62 -5.14
C PHE A 272 -16.42 -13.48 -5.84
N HIS A 273 -17.54 -13.77 -6.52
CA HIS A 273 -18.32 -12.74 -7.18
C HIS A 273 -18.94 -11.77 -6.16
N ASN A 274 -19.47 -12.28 -5.03
CA ASN A 274 -20.04 -11.44 -3.98
C ASN A 274 -18.98 -10.47 -3.39
N ILE A 275 -17.76 -10.95 -3.15
CA ILE A 275 -16.59 -10.15 -2.72
C ILE A 275 -16.24 -9.08 -3.77
N MET A 276 -16.08 -9.47 -5.04
CA MET A 276 -15.70 -8.53 -6.09
C MET A 276 -16.77 -7.45 -6.31
N THR A 277 -18.05 -7.80 -6.25
CA THR A 277 -19.16 -6.84 -6.34
C THR A 277 -19.21 -5.91 -5.13
N TYR A 278 -18.91 -6.39 -3.91
CA TYR A 278 -18.78 -5.55 -2.71
C TYR A 278 -17.65 -4.51 -2.84
N HIS A 279 -16.44 -4.93 -3.24
CA HIS A 279 -15.31 -4.01 -3.42
C HIS A 279 -15.50 -3.08 -4.63
N CYS A 280 -16.13 -3.55 -5.72
CA CYS A 280 -16.54 -2.71 -6.84
C CYS A 280 -17.47 -1.59 -6.37
N ALA A 281 -18.51 -1.92 -5.59
CA ALA A 281 -19.42 -0.94 -5.05
C ALA A 281 -18.71 0.09 -4.15
N LEU A 282 -17.81 -0.32 -3.26
CA LEU A 282 -17.01 0.60 -2.45
C LEU A 282 -16.24 1.63 -3.31
N HIS A 283 -15.64 1.21 -4.43
CA HIS A 283 -14.91 2.10 -5.32
C HIS A 283 -15.83 3.04 -6.10
N VAL A 284 -16.93 2.51 -6.66
CA VAL A 284 -17.89 3.30 -7.45
C VAL A 284 -18.63 4.34 -6.59
N ILE A 285 -19.07 3.95 -5.38
CA ILE A 285 -19.65 4.87 -4.38
C ILE A 285 -18.70 6.04 -4.11
N LYS A 286 -17.41 5.76 -3.94
CA LYS A 286 -16.41 6.78 -3.62
C LYS A 286 -16.05 7.67 -4.79
N VAL A 287 -15.92 7.13 -6.01
CA VAL A 287 -15.77 7.93 -7.23
C VAL A 287 -16.95 8.89 -7.37
N TYR A 288 -18.18 8.40 -7.22
CA TYR A 288 -19.37 9.26 -7.26
C TYR A 288 -19.45 10.27 -6.11
N THR A 289 -18.92 9.96 -4.93
CA THR A 289 -18.90 10.89 -3.79
C THR A 289 -17.90 12.03 -4.01
N GLU A 290 -16.65 11.74 -4.41
CA GLU A 290 -15.61 12.74 -4.63
C GLU A 290 -15.94 13.69 -5.82
N VAL A 291 -16.73 13.23 -6.82
CA VAL A 291 -17.24 14.08 -7.92
C VAL A 291 -18.62 14.72 -7.64
N GLY A 292 -19.17 14.54 -6.43
CA GLY A 292 -20.44 15.13 -6.00
C GLY A 292 -21.72 14.50 -6.56
N HIS A 293 -21.63 13.36 -7.26
CA HIS A 293 -22.77 12.65 -7.85
C HIS A 293 -23.51 11.73 -6.84
N LEU A 294 -23.90 12.32 -5.70
CA LEU A 294 -24.38 11.61 -4.50
C LEU A 294 -25.57 10.67 -4.75
N LYS A 295 -26.41 10.92 -5.76
CA LYS A 295 -27.52 10.02 -6.11
C LYS A 295 -27.03 8.63 -6.55
N ALA A 296 -26.01 8.57 -7.40
CA ALA A 296 -25.46 7.29 -7.85
C ALA A 296 -24.70 6.56 -6.74
N ALA A 297 -24.00 7.31 -5.88
CA ALA A 297 -23.39 6.76 -4.67
C ALA A 297 -24.43 6.06 -3.78
N ASN A 298 -25.58 6.71 -3.52
CA ASN A 298 -26.66 6.12 -2.73
C ASN A 298 -27.30 4.89 -3.40
N ILE A 299 -27.48 4.90 -4.72
CA ILE A 299 -27.98 3.74 -5.49
C ILE A 299 -27.03 2.55 -5.33
N TRP A 300 -25.73 2.74 -5.52
CA TRP A 300 -24.73 1.68 -5.37
C TRP A 300 -24.59 1.18 -3.92
N ASP A 301 -24.70 2.06 -2.92
CA ASP A 301 -24.70 1.66 -1.51
C ASP A 301 -25.88 0.73 -1.18
N GLN A 302 -27.10 1.18 -1.48
CA GLN A 302 -28.34 0.50 -1.11
C GLN A 302 -28.62 -0.74 -1.96
N LYS A 303 -28.39 -0.69 -3.28
CA LYS A 303 -28.76 -1.77 -4.21
C LYS A 303 -27.63 -2.75 -4.51
N VAL A 304 -26.36 -2.39 -4.25
CA VAL A 304 -25.22 -3.24 -4.59
C VAL A 304 -24.33 -3.56 -3.39
N ARG A 305 -23.80 -2.57 -2.66
CA ARG A 305 -22.86 -2.82 -1.54
C ARG A 305 -23.51 -3.62 -0.42
N ILE A 306 -24.67 -3.18 0.07
CA ILE A 306 -25.37 -3.83 1.19
C ILE A 306 -25.80 -5.27 0.83
N PRO A 307 -26.45 -5.54 -0.33
CA PRO A 307 -26.76 -6.90 -0.76
C PRO A 307 -25.53 -7.78 -1.03
N ALA A 308 -24.44 -7.24 -1.59
CA ALA A 308 -23.18 -7.98 -1.76
C ALA A 308 -22.61 -8.41 -0.41
N PHE A 309 -22.52 -7.47 0.53
CA PHE A 309 -21.95 -7.70 1.85
C PHE A 309 -22.78 -8.72 2.65
N ARG A 310 -24.12 -8.61 2.62
CA ARG A 310 -25.02 -9.60 3.22
C ARG A 310 -24.73 -11.01 2.72
N LYS A 311 -24.60 -11.21 1.40
CA LYS A 311 -24.30 -12.51 0.80
C LYS A 311 -22.89 -13.03 1.15
N CYS A 312 -21.89 -12.16 1.26
CA CYS A 312 -20.58 -12.54 1.79
C CYS A 312 -20.68 -13.07 3.22
N ILE A 313 -21.41 -12.39 4.10
CA ILE A 313 -21.62 -12.79 5.50
C ILE A 313 -22.40 -14.11 5.60
N GLU A 314 -23.42 -14.31 4.75
CA GLU A 314 -24.18 -15.57 4.66
C GLU A 314 -23.30 -16.73 4.17
N ASN A 315 -22.56 -16.56 3.07
CA ASN A 315 -21.65 -17.61 2.56
C ASN A 315 -20.51 -17.94 3.53
N ILE A 316 -20.05 -16.99 4.35
CA ILE A 316 -19.05 -17.27 5.40
C ILE A 316 -19.66 -18.11 6.51
N LYS A 317 -20.85 -17.77 7.03
CA LYS A 317 -21.54 -18.57 8.06
C LYS A 317 -21.74 -20.01 7.59
N GLU A 318 -22.35 -20.21 6.43
CA GLU A 318 -22.54 -21.53 5.83
C GLU A 318 -21.22 -22.30 5.66
N GLY A 319 -20.13 -21.59 5.35
CA GLY A 319 -18.82 -22.20 5.16
C GLY A 319 -18.14 -22.62 6.47
N LEU A 320 -18.41 -21.93 7.58
CA LEU A 320 -17.94 -22.32 8.92
C LEU A 320 -18.73 -23.52 9.44
N GLU A 321 -20.05 -23.54 9.24
CA GLU A 321 -20.96 -24.58 9.78
C GLU A 321 -20.74 -25.99 9.19
N LYS A 322 -20.02 -26.12 8.06
CA LYS A 322 -19.98 -27.35 7.24
C LYS A 322 -18.61 -28.08 7.21
N ASP A 323 -17.80 -27.96 8.28
CA ASP A 323 -16.40 -28.43 8.42
C ASP A 323 -15.60 -28.46 7.09
N PRO A 324 -15.19 -27.28 6.58
CA PRO A 324 -14.76 -27.10 5.21
C PRO A 324 -13.51 -27.89 4.83
N THR A 325 -13.62 -28.63 3.71
CA THR A 325 -12.48 -29.17 2.94
C THR A 325 -11.36 -28.14 2.74
N PHE A 326 -10.12 -28.57 2.47
CA PHE A 326 -8.97 -27.68 2.32
C PHE A 326 -9.23 -26.50 1.37
N SER A 327 -9.71 -26.74 0.16
CA SER A 327 -10.03 -25.64 -0.77
C SER A 327 -11.19 -24.76 -0.28
N ASN A 328 -12.21 -25.30 0.40
CA ASN A 328 -13.25 -24.46 1.03
C ASN A 328 -12.65 -23.56 2.12
N THR A 329 -11.73 -24.07 2.94
CA THR A 329 -11.05 -23.28 3.98
C THR A 329 -10.20 -22.17 3.33
N VAL A 330 -9.48 -22.47 2.25
CA VAL A 330 -8.72 -21.44 1.48
C VAL A 330 -9.65 -20.37 0.90
N ILE A 331 -10.80 -20.76 0.34
CA ILE A 331 -11.82 -19.84 -0.19
C ILE A 331 -12.37 -18.91 0.92
N LEU A 332 -12.66 -19.46 2.11
CA LEU A 332 -13.11 -18.68 3.27
C LEU A 332 -12.02 -17.75 3.81
N THR A 333 -10.77 -18.23 3.83
CA THR A 333 -9.61 -17.41 4.23
C THR A 333 -9.41 -16.23 3.28
N PHE A 334 -9.52 -16.46 1.96
CA PHE A 334 -9.48 -15.40 0.96
C PHE A 334 -10.62 -14.38 1.16
N ALA A 335 -11.83 -14.85 1.49
CA ALA A 335 -12.99 -14.00 1.72
C ALA A 335 -12.80 -13.08 2.92
N VAL A 336 -12.40 -13.63 4.08
CA VAL A 336 -12.15 -12.85 5.30
C VAL A 336 -11.02 -11.84 5.08
N LEU A 337 -9.90 -12.28 4.48
CA LEU A 337 -8.75 -11.41 4.20
C LEU A 337 -9.08 -10.30 3.20
N SER A 338 -9.88 -10.57 2.15
CA SER A 338 -10.29 -9.55 1.17
C SER A 338 -11.22 -8.51 1.77
N ILE A 339 -12.27 -8.94 2.48
CA ILE A 339 -13.24 -8.05 3.14
C ILE A 339 -12.54 -7.15 4.17
N PHE A 340 -11.60 -7.72 4.93
CA PHE A 340 -10.68 -6.98 5.80
C PHE A 340 -9.79 -6.00 5.02
N SER A 341 -9.22 -6.41 3.88
CA SER A 341 -8.36 -5.55 3.05
C SER A 341 -9.06 -4.30 2.50
N GLY A 342 -10.41 -4.29 2.48
CA GLY A 342 -11.23 -3.10 2.22
C GLY A 342 -11.50 -2.20 3.42
N ASN A 343 -11.11 -2.60 4.64
CA ASN A 343 -11.43 -1.96 5.93
C ASN A 343 -10.22 -1.95 6.91
N VAL A 344 -8.97 -2.03 6.42
CA VAL A 344 -7.78 -2.33 7.26
C VAL A 344 -7.50 -1.29 8.37
N SER A 345 -7.96 -0.06 8.19
CA SER A 345 -7.77 1.02 9.16
C SER A 345 -8.97 1.25 10.10
N ASP A 346 -9.94 0.34 10.11
CA ASP A 346 -11.00 0.33 11.13
C ASP A 346 -10.46 -0.20 12.47
N ARG A 347 -11.09 0.17 13.59
CA ARG A 347 -10.70 -0.29 14.94
C ARG A 347 -10.82 -1.80 15.15
N SER A 348 -11.52 -2.50 14.26
CA SER A 348 -11.64 -3.96 14.24
C SER A 348 -10.48 -4.69 13.55
N TRP A 349 -9.47 -3.98 13.04
CA TRP A 349 -8.38 -4.55 12.24
C TRP A 349 -7.70 -5.78 12.89
N SER A 350 -7.54 -5.76 14.21
CA SER A 350 -6.89 -6.81 14.98
C SER A 350 -7.76 -8.08 15.09
N THR A 351 -9.08 -7.94 15.18
CA THR A 351 -10.04 -9.06 15.08
C THR A 351 -9.93 -9.72 13.70
N HIS A 352 -9.99 -8.93 12.63
CA HIS A 352 -9.91 -9.43 11.26
C HIS A 352 -8.60 -10.16 10.95
N LEU A 353 -7.47 -9.60 11.39
CA LEU A 353 -6.15 -10.18 11.18
C LEU A 353 -5.96 -11.45 12.04
N ASN A 354 -6.59 -11.53 13.22
CA ASN A 354 -6.63 -12.74 14.04
C ASN A 354 -7.49 -13.85 13.39
N GLY A 355 -8.68 -13.53 12.89
CA GLY A 355 -9.51 -14.48 12.16
C GLY A 355 -8.81 -15.02 10.91
N SER A 356 -8.15 -14.14 10.16
CA SER A 356 -7.29 -14.51 9.02
C SER A 356 -6.18 -15.47 9.45
N HIS A 357 -5.45 -15.17 10.53
CA HIS A 357 -4.41 -16.04 11.09
C HIS A 357 -4.93 -17.42 11.50
N GLN A 358 -6.10 -17.49 12.16
CA GLN A 358 -6.72 -18.76 12.56
C GLN A 358 -7.08 -19.62 11.34
N LEU A 359 -7.74 -19.03 10.34
CA LEU A 359 -8.12 -19.72 9.11
C LEU A 359 -6.91 -20.18 8.27
N ILE A 360 -5.85 -19.36 8.20
CA ILE A 360 -4.58 -19.78 7.57
C ILE A 360 -4.03 -21.02 8.28
N ASN A 361 -3.93 -21.04 9.61
CA ASN A 361 -3.41 -22.22 10.32
C ASN A 361 -4.26 -23.49 10.10
N LYS A 362 -5.59 -23.39 9.98
CA LYS A 362 -6.46 -24.53 9.58
C LYS A 362 -6.22 -24.94 8.12
N CYS A 363 -5.96 -24.01 7.20
CA CYS A 363 -5.47 -24.36 5.86
C CYS A 363 -4.15 -25.12 5.94
N LEU A 364 -3.21 -24.69 6.80
CA LEU A 364 -1.90 -25.34 6.93
C LEU A 364 -2.01 -26.76 7.48
N SER A 365 -2.89 -27.03 8.47
CA SER A 365 -3.11 -28.40 8.96
C SER A 365 -3.71 -29.30 7.88
N LEU A 366 -4.76 -28.84 7.19
CA LEU A 366 -5.45 -29.62 6.15
C LEU A 366 -4.58 -29.83 4.88
N SER A 367 -3.61 -28.96 4.61
CA SER A 367 -2.80 -28.96 3.37
C SER A 367 -1.93 -30.20 3.11
N LYS A 368 -1.78 -31.08 4.12
CA LYS A 368 -1.08 -32.36 4.01
C LYS A 368 -1.98 -33.50 3.55
N GLU A 369 -3.19 -33.55 4.07
CA GLU A 369 -4.14 -34.65 3.90
C GLU A 369 -4.95 -34.47 2.60
N ALA A 370 -5.29 -33.23 2.25
CA ALA A 370 -6.21 -32.94 1.15
C ALA A 370 -5.63 -33.05 -0.28
N ARG A 371 -4.42 -33.59 -0.48
CA ARG A 371 -3.81 -33.65 -1.83
C ARG A 371 -4.38 -34.74 -2.72
N ASP A 372 -4.89 -35.81 -2.10
CA ASP A 372 -5.29 -37.01 -2.83
C ASP A 372 -6.81 -37.05 -3.10
N ASP A 373 -7.63 -36.33 -2.30
CA ASP A 373 -9.11 -36.34 -2.38
C ASP A 373 -9.76 -35.04 -2.91
N ASP A 374 -9.12 -33.86 -2.83
CA ASP A 374 -9.75 -32.58 -3.23
C ASP A 374 -9.29 -32.15 -4.64
N PRO A 375 -10.14 -32.23 -5.69
CA PRO A 375 -9.75 -31.89 -7.06
C PRO A 375 -9.35 -30.42 -7.24
N PHE A 376 -9.69 -29.54 -6.29
CA PHE A 376 -9.28 -28.15 -6.27
C PHE A 376 -7.98 -27.89 -5.48
N ALA A 377 -7.37 -28.90 -4.85
CA ALA A 377 -6.22 -28.75 -3.96
C ALA A 377 -5.06 -27.96 -4.58
N ASN A 378 -4.70 -28.23 -5.84
CA ASN A 378 -3.61 -27.51 -6.51
C ASN A 378 -3.94 -26.04 -6.80
N VAL A 379 -5.20 -25.73 -7.11
CA VAL A 379 -5.68 -24.35 -7.34
C VAL A 379 -5.74 -23.59 -6.01
N ALA A 380 -6.24 -24.25 -4.96
CA ALA A 380 -6.25 -23.72 -3.59
C ALA A 380 -4.83 -23.54 -3.03
N LEU A 381 -3.87 -24.42 -3.34
CA LEU A 381 -2.46 -24.23 -2.96
C LEU A 381 -1.82 -23.04 -3.68
N ASN A 382 -2.23 -22.69 -4.90
CA ASN A 382 -1.78 -21.45 -5.56
C ASN A 382 -2.35 -20.22 -4.84
N LEU A 383 -3.65 -20.22 -4.53
CA LEU A 383 -4.28 -19.10 -3.84
C LEU A 383 -3.79 -18.94 -2.38
N LEU A 384 -3.51 -20.04 -1.68
CA LEU A 384 -3.02 -20.02 -0.30
C LEU A 384 -1.64 -19.36 -0.18
N ASP A 385 -0.76 -19.50 -1.18
CA ASP A 385 0.53 -18.81 -1.19
C ASP A 385 0.33 -17.29 -1.23
N VAL A 386 -0.54 -16.82 -2.12
CA VAL A 386 -0.92 -15.40 -2.22
C VAL A 386 -1.53 -14.90 -0.91
N ILE A 387 -2.43 -15.67 -0.29
CA ILE A 387 -3.02 -15.35 1.02
C ILE A 387 -1.95 -15.20 2.10
N ILE A 388 -0.95 -16.09 2.15
CA ILE A 388 0.12 -16.05 3.16
C ILE A 388 0.99 -14.81 2.98
N GLU A 389 1.46 -14.52 1.76
CA GLU A 389 2.27 -13.33 1.50
C GLU A 389 1.49 -12.03 1.77
N TRP A 390 0.19 -12.01 1.44
CA TRP A 390 -0.69 -10.87 1.71
C TRP A 390 -0.93 -10.66 3.22
N TYR A 391 -1.16 -11.74 3.96
CA TYR A 391 -1.30 -11.73 5.41
C TYR A 391 -0.02 -11.23 6.09
N GLU A 392 1.15 -11.79 5.74
CA GLU A 392 2.40 -11.39 6.39
C GLU A 392 2.79 -9.94 6.03
N HIS A 393 2.47 -9.45 4.82
CA HIS A 393 2.64 -8.04 4.48
C HIS A 393 1.83 -7.10 5.40
N ILE A 394 0.55 -7.43 5.67
CA ILE A 394 -0.29 -6.64 6.58
C ILE A 394 0.17 -6.81 8.04
N ASN A 395 0.57 -8.02 8.44
CA ASN A 395 1.11 -8.32 9.78
C ASN A 395 2.34 -7.47 10.11
N HIS A 396 3.34 -7.44 9.22
CA HIS A 396 4.52 -6.59 9.37
C HIS A 396 4.14 -5.09 9.39
N SER A 397 3.24 -4.65 8.52
CA SER A 397 2.78 -3.25 8.47
C SER A 397 2.08 -2.85 9.78
N ALA A 398 1.28 -3.73 10.37
CA ALA A 398 0.63 -3.52 11.66
C ALA A 398 1.64 -3.42 12.81
N ALA A 399 2.60 -4.35 12.90
CA ALA A 399 3.65 -4.34 13.93
C ALA A 399 4.50 -3.04 13.93
N LEU A 400 4.75 -2.48 12.75
CA LEU A 400 5.50 -1.23 12.59
C LEU A 400 4.65 0.01 12.91
N THR A 401 3.37 0.04 12.51
CA THR A 401 2.61 1.30 12.43
C THR A 401 1.47 1.48 13.44
N SER A 402 0.83 0.41 13.93
CA SER A 402 -0.28 0.54 14.88
C SER A 402 0.20 0.78 16.31
N LEU A 403 -0.69 1.19 17.23
CA LEU A 403 -0.33 1.31 18.64
C LEU A 403 -0.16 -0.08 19.26
N ASN A 404 -1.11 -1.00 19.06
CA ASN A 404 -1.08 -2.28 19.76
C ASN A 404 -0.12 -3.31 19.16
N GLY A 405 0.25 -3.19 17.87
CA GLY A 405 0.98 -4.21 17.13
C GLY A 405 0.19 -5.51 16.96
N PHE A 406 0.73 -6.50 16.23
CA PHE A 406 0.06 -7.78 16.01
C PHE A 406 0.89 -8.99 16.45
N TRP A 407 1.25 -8.98 17.72
CA TRP A 407 2.24 -9.87 18.31
C TRP A 407 1.80 -11.35 18.42
N ASN A 408 2.79 -12.24 18.50
CA ASN A 408 2.63 -13.68 18.76
C ASN A 408 1.78 -14.44 17.71
N LYS A 409 1.76 -13.95 16.46
CA LYS A 409 0.96 -14.52 15.34
C LYS A 409 1.80 -14.91 14.12
N LYS A 410 3.08 -15.25 14.34
CA LYS A 410 4.02 -15.72 13.30
C LYS A 410 3.60 -17.09 12.76
N LEU A 411 3.42 -17.25 11.45
CA LEU A 411 2.97 -18.51 10.85
C LEU A 411 4.05 -19.62 10.96
N LYS A 412 3.65 -20.84 11.32
CA LYS A 412 4.57 -21.99 11.50
C LYS A 412 4.93 -22.68 10.16
N LEU A 413 5.39 -21.91 9.18
CA LEU A 413 5.59 -22.32 7.78
C LEU A 413 6.59 -23.47 7.54
N LYS A 414 7.44 -23.80 8.53
CA LYS A 414 8.51 -24.84 8.43
C LYS A 414 8.01 -26.25 8.09
N SER A 415 6.72 -26.55 8.28
CA SER A 415 6.08 -27.83 7.92
C SER A 415 5.63 -27.90 6.46
N ILE A 416 5.45 -26.76 5.79
CA ILE A 416 4.89 -26.65 4.43
C ILE A 416 5.98 -26.93 3.40
N TYR A 417 7.08 -26.17 3.48
CA TYR A 417 8.14 -26.17 2.47
C TYR A 417 8.92 -27.50 2.39
N LYS A 418 8.97 -28.28 3.48
CA LYS A 418 9.54 -29.64 3.48
C LYS A 418 8.69 -30.68 2.74
N GLY A 419 7.42 -30.38 2.46
CA GLY A 419 6.47 -31.26 1.76
C GLY A 419 6.04 -30.73 0.39
N ARG A 420 6.68 -29.68 -0.12
CA ARG A 420 6.51 -29.19 -1.49
C ARG A 420 7.77 -29.54 -2.29
N GLY A 421 7.60 -29.95 -3.54
CA GLY A 421 8.72 -30.12 -4.48
C GLY A 421 9.24 -28.76 -4.95
N SER A 422 9.85 -28.71 -6.14
CA SER A 422 10.34 -27.48 -6.79
C SER A 422 9.21 -26.56 -7.31
N ARG A 423 8.12 -26.41 -6.55
CA ARG A 423 6.97 -25.57 -6.90
C ARG A 423 7.25 -24.13 -6.49
N LYS A 424 7.28 -23.23 -7.48
CA LYS A 424 7.34 -21.78 -7.27
C LYS A 424 6.12 -21.29 -6.45
N ASN A 425 6.34 -20.28 -5.62
CA ASN A 425 5.29 -19.57 -4.88
C ASN A 425 4.53 -18.64 -5.83
N ALA A 426 3.20 -18.65 -5.78
CA ALA A 426 2.34 -17.92 -6.72
C ALA A 426 2.37 -16.38 -6.58
N ALA A 427 2.94 -15.86 -5.48
CA ALA A 427 3.13 -14.42 -5.24
C ALA A 427 4.57 -13.94 -5.43
N ILE A 428 5.52 -14.84 -5.76
CA ILE A 428 6.94 -14.48 -5.94
C ILE A 428 7.28 -14.46 -7.43
N ALA A 429 7.86 -13.35 -7.90
CA ALA A 429 8.32 -13.18 -9.27
C ALA A 429 9.65 -13.90 -9.55
N ASP A 430 10.06 -14.00 -10.81
CA ASP A 430 11.28 -14.73 -11.22
C ASP A 430 12.59 -14.12 -10.71
N ASN A 431 12.57 -12.84 -10.30
CA ASN A 431 13.67 -12.16 -9.63
C ASN A 431 13.59 -12.22 -8.08
N ASN A 432 12.83 -13.16 -7.52
CA ASN A 432 12.60 -13.35 -6.08
C ASN A 432 11.96 -12.15 -5.35
N ILE A 433 11.31 -11.22 -6.06
CA ILE A 433 10.49 -10.18 -5.42
C ILE A 433 9.08 -10.70 -5.15
N ASN A 434 8.60 -10.48 -3.93
CA ASN A 434 7.23 -10.75 -3.53
C ASN A 434 6.32 -9.66 -4.09
N LEU A 435 5.34 -10.03 -4.91
CA LEU A 435 4.43 -9.09 -5.60
C LEU A 435 3.30 -8.57 -4.69
N MET A 436 3.03 -9.22 -3.56
CA MET A 436 2.09 -8.70 -2.56
C MET A 436 2.76 -7.65 -1.66
N SER A 437 4.01 -7.90 -1.21
CA SER A 437 4.74 -6.98 -0.31
C SER A 437 5.66 -5.98 -1.02
N GLY A 438 5.91 -6.16 -2.32
CA GLY A 438 6.70 -5.28 -3.17
C GLY A 438 8.21 -5.28 -2.92
N HIS A 439 8.75 -6.27 -2.22
CA HIS A 439 10.18 -6.36 -1.89
C HIS A 439 10.76 -7.78 -1.91
N CYS A 440 12.09 -7.88 -1.88
CA CYS A 440 12.83 -9.14 -1.98
C CYS A 440 12.81 -9.98 -0.68
N LEU A 441 13.13 -11.27 -0.78
CA LEU A 441 13.07 -12.20 0.36
C LEU A 441 14.14 -11.92 1.42
N GLU A 442 15.25 -11.31 1.03
CA GLU A 442 16.36 -10.91 1.91
C GLU A 442 15.99 -9.74 2.82
N LEU A 443 14.98 -8.93 2.46
CA LEU A 443 14.44 -7.89 3.34
C LEU A 443 13.41 -8.47 4.33
N ASN A 444 12.68 -9.53 3.95
CA ASN A 444 11.71 -10.19 4.83
C ASN A 444 12.37 -10.81 6.08
N THR A 445 13.62 -11.29 5.99
CA THR A 445 14.37 -11.77 7.17
C THR A 445 14.71 -10.64 8.12
N ILE A 446 15.22 -9.50 7.61
CA ILE A 446 15.52 -8.32 8.42
C ILE A 446 14.25 -7.77 9.11
N ILE A 447 13.11 -7.73 8.40
CA ILE A 447 11.82 -7.35 8.97
C ILE A 447 11.36 -8.36 10.04
N SER A 448 11.59 -9.66 9.82
CA SER A 448 11.30 -10.71 10.80
C SER A 448 12.13 -10.57 12.09
N ASP A 449 13.40 -10.18 11.97
CA ASP A 449 14.29 -9.96 13.12
C ASP A 449 13.83 -8.74 13.94
N ILE A 450 13.45 -7.64 13.26
CA ILE A 450 12.84 -6.46 13.88
C ILE A 450 11.57 -6.84 14.64
N TYR A 451 10.66 -7.59 14.01
CA TYR A 451 9.42 -8.06 14.63
C TYR A 451 9.67 -8.95 15.86
N ASP A 452 10.59 -9.93 15.77
CA ASP A 452 10.90 -10.84 16.88
C ASP A 452 11.53 -10.08 18.07
N PHE A 453 12.38 -9.08 17.81
CA PHE A 453 12.93 -8.21 18.86
C PHE A 453 11.86 -7.33 19.53
N MET A 454 10.97 -6.70 18.75
CA MET A 454 9.85 -5.91 19.28
C MET A 454 8.92 -6.77 20.13
N PHE A 455 8.66 -8.02 19.73
CA PHE A 455 7.89 -8.98 20.52
C PHE A 455 8.56 -9.34 21.85
N VAL A 456 9.88 -9.54 21.88
CA VAL A 456 10.62 -9.78 23.13
C VAL A 456 10.53 -8.58 24.08
N LEU A 457 10.52 -7.35 23.58
CA LEU A 457 10.31 -6.16 24.40
C LEU A 457 8.88 -6.06 24.95
N GLU A 458 7.86 -6.34 24.14
CA GLU A 458 6.46 -6.41 24.59
C GLU A 458 6.26 -7.44 25.71
N GLN A 459 6.93 -8.61 25.64
CA GLN A 459 6.93 -9.62 26.71
C GLN A 459 7.57 -9.16 28.04
N ASN A 460 8.25 -8.01 28.05
CA ASN A 460 8.79 -7.34 29.24
C ASN A 460 8.04 -6.02 29.55
N ASN A 461 6.84 -5.83 29.00
CA ASN A 461 6.00 -4.63 29.10
C ASN A 461 6.60 -3.37 28.44
N VAL A 462 7.49 -3.53 27.45
CA VAL A 462 8.15 -2.43 26.73
C VAL A 462 7.61 -2.36 25.29
N ARG A 463 6.56 -1.55 25.08
CA ARG A 463 5.89 -1.43 23.79
C ARG A 463 6.53 -0.38 22.89
N LEU A 464 7.02 -0.78 21.72
CA LEU A 464 7.66 0.10 20.73
C LEU A 464 7.00 0.06 19.33
N SER A 465 5.72 -0.33 19.23
CA SER A 465 4.94 -0.25 17.98
C SER A 465 4.38 1.15 17.73
N GLY A 466 4.43 1.62 16.47
CA GLY A 466 3.79 2.85 16.03
C GLY A 466 4.09 4.07 16.91
N LEU A 467 3.03 4.74 17.37
CA LEU A 467 3.18 5.97 18.18
C LEU A 467 3.67 5.72 19.62
N ASN A 468 3.74 4.48 20.11
CA ASN A 468 4.46 4.21 21.36
C ASN A 468 5.96 4.48 21.19
N PHE A 469 6.53 4.18 20.01
CA PHE A 469 7.94 4.49 19.73
C PHE A 469 8.18 6.01 19.67
N VAL A 470 7.24 6.75 19.06
CA VAL A 470 7.26 8.23 19.07
C VAL A 470 7.21 8.76 20.51
N TYR A 471 6.29 8.24 21.33
CA TYR A 471 6.17 8.63 22.74
C TYR A 471 7.43 8.29 23.54
N PHE A 472 8.03 7.11 23.33
CA PHE A 472 9.27 6.67 23.97
C PHE A 472 10.46 7.59 23.64
N LEU A 473 10.63 7.98 22.37
CA LEU A 473 11.67 8.93 21.96
C LEU A 473 11.49 10.33 22.57
N LEU A 474 10.24 10.75 22.78
CA LEU A 474 9.90 12.06 23.37
C LEU A 474 9.94 12.06 24.91
N ASN A 475 9.84 10.89 25.55
CA ASN A 475 9.80 10.74 27.00
C ASN A 475 10.74 9.57 27.44
N PRO A 476 12.06 9.69 27.20
CA PRO A 476 13.03 8.60 27.38
C PRO A 476 13.35 8.32 28.86
N ASN A 477 12.62 7.37 29.46
CA ASN A 477 12.67 7.10 30.90
C ASN A 477 13.69 6.01 31.34
N ASP A 478 14.15 5.13 30.44
CA ASP A 478 15.01 3.99 30.78
C ASP A 478 16.24 3.89 29.87
N GLN A 479 17.41 4.19 30.43
CA GLN A 479 18.71 4.18 29.74
C GLN A 479 19.20 2.77 29.35
N GLN A 480 18.78 1.72 30.08
CA GLN A 480 19.14 0.35 29.75
C GLN A 480 18.32 -0.15 28.56
N ILE A 481 17.02 0.17 28.50
CA ILE A 481 16.17 -0.09 27.33
C ILE A 481 16.70 0.68 26.12
N ILE A 482 16.97 1.99 26.24
CA ILE A 482 17.53 2.80 25.15
C ILE A 482 18.81 2.17 24.60
N LYS A 483 19.78 1.83 25.46
CA LYS A 483 21.03 1.20 25.03
C LYS A 483 20.81 -0.16 24.35
N THR A 484 19.83 -0.95 24.80
CA THR A 484 19.47 -2.25 24.20
C THR A 484 18.88 -2.07 22.80
N VAL A 485 17.92 -1.16 22.65
CA VAL A 485 17.26 -0.78 21.38
C VAL A 485 18.28 -0.22 20.39
N GLN A 486 19.19 0.64 20.84
CA GLN A 486 20.26 1.20 20.01
C GLN A 486 21.30 0.16 19.59
N THR A 487 21.65 -0.81 20.46
CA THR A 487 22.59 -1.88 20.11
C THR A 487 22.02 -2.72 18.96
N PHE A 488 20.78 -3.20 19.12
CA PHE A 488 20.06 -3.95 18.08
C PHE A 488 19.88 -3.12 16.79
N GLY A 489 19.47 -1.85 16.91
CA GLY A 489 19.33 -0.93 15.79
C GLY A 489 20.60 -0.76 14.96
N ASN A 490 21.76 -0.69 15.62
CA ASN A 490 23.06 -0.59 14.96
C ASN A 490 23.53 -1.89 14.29
N GLU A 491 22.99 -3.05 14.67
CA GLU A 491 23.24 -4.32 13.97
C GLU A 491 22.32 -4.46 12.75
N ILE A 492 21.02 -4.24 12.93
CA ILE A 492 20.03 -4.23 11.84
C ILE A 492 20.38 -3.19 10.77
N LEU A 493 20.82 -1.99 11.15
CA LEU A 493 21.21 -0.95 10.18
C LEU A 493 22.41 -1.38 9.31
N LYS A 494 23.37 -2.13 9.86
CA LYS A 494 24.48 -2.70 9.06
C LYS A 494 23.96 -3.73 8.06
N ASN A 495 23.04 -4.60 8.47
CA ASN A 495 22.42 -5.60 7.59
C ASN A 495 21.66 -4.95 6.43
N ILE A 496 20.91 -3.87 6.72
CA ILE A 496 20.19 -3.09 5.69
C ILE A 496 21.16 -2.37 4.74
N ILE A 497 22.22 -1.74 5.26
CA ILE A 497 23.22 -1.06 4.43
C ILE A 497 23.98 -2.05 3.55
N TYR A 498 24.30 -3.25 4.06
CA TYR A 498 24.88 -4.33 3.27
C TYR A 498 23.93 -4.79 2.16
N LEU A 499 22.67 -5.10 2.49
CA LEU A 499 21.66 -5.50 1.50
C LEU A 499 21.50 -4.45 0.40
N ILE A 500 21.34 -3.16 0.74
CA ILE A 500 21.22 -2.07 -0.24
C ILE A 500 22.44 -1.95 -1.16
N ARG A 501 23.64 -2.32 -0.69
CA ARG A 501 24.89 -2.23 -1.47
C ARG A 501 25.10 -3.42 -2.40
N GLU A 502 24.75 -4.63 -1.97
CA GLU A 502 24.96 -5.86 -2.75
C GLU A 502 23.75 -6.24 -3.64
N TYR A 503 22.56 -5.68 -3.40
CA TYR A 503 21.35 -6.09 -4.12
C TYR A 503 21.31 -5.59 -5.57
N GLU A 504 21.60 -6.47 -6.51
CA GLU A 504 21.36 -6.25 -7.93
C GLU A 504 19.90 -6.59 -8.31
N TYR A 505 19.18 -5.62 -8.86
CA TYR A 505 17.82 -5.84 -9.36
C TYR A 505 17.86 -6.57 -10.71
N ILE A 506 17.54 -7.87 -10.69
CA ILE A 506 17.33 -8.65 -11.91
C ILE A 506 16.01 -8.19 -12.56
N ARG A 507 16.08 -7.84 -13.84
CA ARG A 507 14.94 -7.38 -14.65
C ARG A 507 13.93 -8.50 -14.87
N LEU A 508 12.65 -8.17 -14.78
CA LEU A 508 11.56 -9.04 -15.19
C LEU A 508 11.34 -8.90 -16.71
N ASP A 509 11.14 -10.02 -17.39
CA ASP A 509 10.83 -10.06 -18.82
C ASP A 509 9.33 -9.76 -19.04
N LEU A 510 8.99 -8.47 -18.97
CA LEU A 510 7.62 -7.95 -19.07
C LEU A 510 7.51 -7.00 -20.27
N GLU A 511 6.44 -7.17 -21.06
CA GLU A 511 6.05 -6.23 -22.12
C GLU A 511 5.87 -4.80 -21.56
N ASP A 512 5.27 -4.69 -20.38
CA ASP A 512 5.15 -3.42 -19.66
C ASP A 512 6.41 -3.12 -18.83
N VAL A 513 7.39 -2.51 -19.50
CA VAL A 513 8.63 -2.00 -18.88
C VAL A 513 8.37 -1.04 -17.71
N ARG A 514 7.20 -0.38 -17.64
CA ARG A 514 6.84 0.52 -16.54
C ARG A 514 6.42 -0.25 -15.29
N MET A 515 5.93 -1.49 -15.44
CA MET A 515 5.68 -2.39 -14.31
C MET A 515 6.99 -2.85 -13.69
N ASP A 516 7.96 -3.33 -14.48
CA ASP A 516 9.29 -3.70 -13.97
C ASP A 516 9.95 -2.54 -13.19
N LEU A 517 9.94 -1.34 -13.76
CA LEU A 517 10.45 -0.15 -13.06
C LEU A 517 9.67 0.13 -11.76
N SER A 518 8.35 -0.07 -11.75
CA SER A 518 7.55 0.12 -10.53
C SER A 518 7.85 -0.93 -9.46
N VAL A 519 8.04 -2.21 -9.84
CA VAL A 519 8.49 -3.28 -8.94
C VAL A 519 9.88 -2.96 -8.36
N ARG A 520 10.83 -2.51 -9.20
CA ARG A 520 12.16 -2.07 -8.77
C ARG A 520 12.09 -0.94 -7.75
N TYR A 521 11.36 0.12 -8.05
CA TYR A 521 11.27 1.28 -7.16
C TYR A 521 10.47 0.99 -5.90
N CYS A 522 9.48 0.09 -5.92
CA CYS A 522 8.83 -0.42 -4.70
C CYS A 522 9.83 -1.13 -3.78
N ASN A 523 10.65 -2.04 -4.31
CA ASN A 523 11.64 -2.77 -3.53
C ASN A 523 12.69 -1.83 -2.91
N MET A 524 13.22 -0.89 -3.70
CA MET A 524 14.16 0.12 -3.20
C MET A 524 13.52 1.05 -2.16
N LEU A 525 12.27 1.49 -2.38
CA LEU A 525 11.51 2.29 -1.41
C LEU A 525 11.29 1.54 -0.10
N TYR A 526 11.03 0.23 -0.15
CA TYR A 526 10.90 -0.62 1.03
C TYR A 526 12.22 -0.67 1.82
N MET A 527 13.34 -0.95 1.14
CA MET A 527 14.67 -0.96 1.77
C MET A 527 15.02 0.37 2.43
N TYR A 528 14.77 1.50 1.74
CA TYR A 528 15.02 2.83 2.27
C TYR A 528 14.04 3.24 3.38
N GLY A 529 12.79 2.78 3.32
CA GLY A 529 11.79 2.95 4.39
C GLY A 529 12.21 2.23 5.67
N VAL A 530 12.64 0.96 5.59
CA VAL A 530 13.16 0.22 6.76
C VAL A 530 14.47 0.86 7.25
N LYS A 531 15.37 1.29 6.36
CA LYS A 531 16.59 2.04 6.71
C LYS A 531 16.27 3.31 7.51
N LEU A 532 15.33 4.13 7.06
CA LEU A 532 14.89 5.34 7.76
C LEU A 532 14.29 5.00 9.13
N TYR A 533 13.39 4.01 9.19
CA TYR A 533 12.73 3.58 10.42
C TYR A 533 13.75 3.13 11.47
N VAL A 534 14.69 2.26 11.10
CA VAL A 534 15.75 1.78 12.01
C VAL A 534 16.70 2.92 12.42
N THR A 535 17.07 3.81 11.49
CA THR A 535 17.95 4.96 11.78
C THR A 535 17.29 5.92 12.78
N PHE A 536 16.03 6.31 12.58
CA PHE A 536 15.38 7.32 13.41
C PHE A 536 14.83 6.77 14.73
N PHE A 537 14.26 5.56 14.73
CA PHE A 537 13.58 4.98 15.90
C PHE A 537 14.49 4.07 16.73
N PHE A 538 15.21 3.12 16.13
CA PHE A 538 16.04 2.18 16.88
C PHE A 538 17.42 2.74 17.24
N VAL A 539 18.17 3.26 16.27
CA VAL A 539 19.45 3.94 16.53
C VAL A 539 19.23 5.28 17.25
N GLY A 540 18.06 5.89 17.04
CA GLY A 540 17.64 7.12 17.71
C GLY A 540 18.23 8.38 17.09
N GLU A 541 18.74 8.34 15.86
CA GLU A 541 19.42 9.46 15.19
C GLU A 541 18.50 10.69 15.08
N LYS A 542 19.07 11.88 15.31
CA LYS A 542 18.39 13.18 15.29
C LYS A 542 19.14 14.24 14.48
N ASP A 543 20.37 14.00 14.04
CA ASP A 543 21.05 14.93 13.14
C ASP A 543 20.32 15.02 11.80
N THR A 544 19.75 16.20 11.55
CA THR A 544 19.05 16.50 10.31
C THR A 544 19.95 16.46 9.08
N SER A 545 21.28 16.56 9.24
CA SER A 545 22.24 16.35 8.15
C SER A 545 22.25 14.91 7.63
N ILE A 546 21.91 13.93 8.49
CA ILE A 546 21.81 12.52 8.17
C ILE A 546 20.38 12.14 7.76
N ILE A 547 19.36 12.66 8.47
CA ILE A 547 17.95 12.30 8.22
C ILE A 547 17.39 12.94 6.94
N LYS A 548 17.72 14.22 6.63
CA LYS A 548 17.13 14.90 5.46
C LYS A 548 17.57 14.30 4.11
N PRO A 549 18.81 13.81 3.90
CA PRO A 549 19.16 13.00 2.74
C PRO A 549 18.29 11.75 2.59
N LEU A 550 18.12 10.94 3.64
CA LEU A 550 17.31 9.72 3.58
C LEU A 550 15.84 10.01 3.17
N LEU A 551 15.27 11.10 3.67
CA LEU A 551 13.92 11.55 3.27
C LEU A 551 13.87 12.01 1.81
N ARG A 552 14.95 12.60 1.27
CA ARG A 552 15.05 12.98 -0.15
C ARG A 552 15.23 11.77 -1.06
N ASP A 553 16.09 10.82 -0.69
CA ASP A 553 16.26 9.55 -1.40
C ASP A 553 14.91 8.84 -1.57
N ILE A 554 14.10 8.80 -0.50
CA ILE A 554 12.74 8.23 -0.50
C ILE A 554 11.81 9.02 -1.44
N ILE A 555 11.86 10.36 -1.45
CA ILE A 555 11.10 11.19 -2.40
C ILE A 555 11.50 10.86 -3.84
N ASP A 556 12.79 10.80 -4.15
CA ASP A 556 13.28 10.51 -5.50
C ASP A 556 12.88 9.10 -5.97
N LEU A 557 12.86 8.10 -5.09
CA LEU A 557 12.34 6.77 -5.36
C LEU A 557 10.83 6.78 -5.66
N ILE A 558 10.03 7.55 -4.90
CA ILE A 558 8.59 7.68 -5.14
C ILE A 558 8.31 8.37 -6.49
N TYR A 559 9.03 9.45 -6.82
CA TYR A 559 8.81 10.17 -8.09
C TYR A 559 9.39 9.45 -9.31
N SER A 560 10.41 8.61 -9.14
CA SER A 560 10.96 7.75 -10.20
C SER A 560 10.03 6.58 -10.57
N MET A 561 9.16 6.16 -9.65
CA MET A 561 8.21 5.06 -9.86
C MET A 561 7.09 5.46 -10.84
N PRO A 562 6.95 4.79 -12.00
CA PRO A 562 5.91 5.12 -12.99
C PRO A 562 4.50 5.05 -12.41
N TYR A 563 4.17 3.96 -11.71
CA TYR A 563 2.83 3.69 -11.18
C TYR A 563 2.62 4.12 -9.73
N ARG A 564 3.42 5.07 -9.23
CA ARG A 564 3.41 5.55 -7.82
C ARG A 564 2.03 5.91 -7.27
N SER A 565 1.13 6.43 -8.10
CA SER A 565 -0.24 6.79 -7.70
C SER A 565 -1.09 5.57 -7.32
N SER A 566 -0.80 4.42 -7.94
CA SER A 566 -1.60 3.19 -7.86
C SER A 566 -0.93 2.16 -6.94
N CYS A 567 0.41 2.17 -6.82
CA CYS A 567 1.20 1.34 -5.88
C CYS A 567 0.98 1.67 -4.38
N ALA A 568 -0.01 2.50 -4.09
CA ALA A 568 -0.28 3.08 -2.78
C ALA A 568 -0.27 2.08 -1.62
N ARG A 569 -0.95 0.93 -1.72
CA ARG A 569 -1.01 -0.10 -0.65
C ARG A 569 0.36 -0.64 -0.18
N ILE A 570 1.37 -0.58 -1.05
CA ILE A 570 2.72 -1.06 -0.77
C ILE A 570 3.58 0.10 -0.23
N CYS A 571 3.38 1.31 -0.77
CA CYS A 571 4.15 2.50 -0.42
C CYS A 571 3.63 3.24 0.83
N HIS A 572 2.40 2.96 1.28
CA HIS A 572 1.67 3.77 2.27
C HIS A 572 2.44 3.93 3.58
N TRP A 573 2.91 2.83 4.17
CA TRP A 573 3.63 2.86 5.44
C TRP A 573 4.99 3.59 5.33
N CYS A 574 5.72 3.46 4.21
CA CYS A 574 6.96 4.19 3.97
C CYS A 574 6.70 5.72 3.91
N ILE A 575 5.66 6.12 3.18
CA ILE A 575 5.28 7.54 3.01
C ILE A 575 4.79 8.13 4.32
N TYR A 576 3.94 7.42 5.06
CA TYR A 576 3.50 7.81 6.41
C TYR A 576 4.68 7.94 7.39
N THR A 577 5.57 6.95 7.43
CA THR A 577 6.77 6.97 8.29
C THR A 577 7.66 8.15 7.94
N SER A 578 7.83 8.46 6.66
CA SER A 578 8.65 9.58 6.20
C SER A 578 8.00 10.93 6.50
N ALA A 579 6.67 11.04 6.41
CA ALA A 579 5.92 12.21 6.87
C ALA A 579 6.03 12.41 8.39
N LEU A 580 5.89 11.33 9.17
CA LEU A 580 6.02 11.33 10.63
C LEU A 580 7.43 11.74 11.08
N VAL A 581 8.48 11.20 10.46
CA VAL A 581 9.87 11.61 10.72
C VAL A 581 10.09 13.07 10.29
N SER A 582 9.51 13.53 9.18
CA SER A 582 9.58 14.93 8.74
C SER A 582 8.96 15.90 9.76
N LEU A 583 7.80 15.56 10.33
CA LEU A 583 7.20 16.31 11.46
C LEU A 583 8.13 16.31 12.67
N MET A 584 8.74 15.16 12.99
CA MET A 584 9.61 14.99 14.16
C MET A 584 10.97 15.68 14.07
N ILE A 585 11.36 16.17 12.89
CA ILE A 585 12.52 17.06 12.68
C ILE A 585 12.12 18.48 12.26
N GLU A 586 10.83 18.83 12.43
CA GLU A 586 10.20 20.11 12.08
C GLU A 586 10.40 20.55 10.60
N ASP A 587 10.67 19.61 9.68
CA ASP A 587 10.77 19.89 8.24
C ASP A 587 9.39 19.81 7.57
N TYR A 588 8.63 20.89 7.73
CA TYR A 588 7.30 21.03 7.14
C TYR A 588 7.30 21.00 5.59
N ASN A 589 8.44 21.24 4.93
CA ASN A 589 8.56 21.16 3.48
C ASN A 589 8.60 19.71 2.99
N LEU A 590 9.49 18.88 3.58
CA LEU A 590 9.51 17.43 3.32
C LEU A 590 8.18 16.78 3.71
N TYR A 591 7.60 17.15 4.85
CA TYR A 591 6.25 16.72 5.26
C TYR A 591 5.20 17.01 4.17
N GLY A 592 5.20 18.23 3.62
CA GLY A 592 4.27 18.64 2.55
C GLY A 592 4.36 17.76 1.29
N HIS A 593 5.56 17.33 0.89
CA HIS A 593 5.74 16.41 -0.24
C HIS A 593 5.11 15.03 0.02
N PHE A 594 5.28 14.46 1.21
CA PHE A 594 4.66 13.17 1.57
C PHE A 594 3.14 13.28 1.72
N LEU A 595 2.64 14.35 2.36
CA LEU A 595 1.22 14.60 2.51
C LEU A 595 0.52 14.81 1.15
N GLY A 596 1.21 15.44 0.19
CA GLY A 596 0.77 15.55 -1.19
C GLY A 596 0.61 14.19 -1.89
N MET A 597 1.53 13.25 -1.66
CA MET A 597 1.42 11.89 -2.20
C MET A 597 0.27 11.10 -1.56
N LEU A 598 0.07 11.21 -0.24
CA LEU A 598 -1.10 10.63 0.44
C LEU A 598 -2.43 11.17 -0.14
N LYS A 599 -2.48 12.45 -0.52
CA LYS A 599 -3.67 13.03 -1.17
C LYS A 599 -3.93 12.46 -2.58
N VAL A 600 -2.88 12.14 -3.35
CA VAL A 600 -3.03 11.44 -4.65
C VAL A 600 -3.67 10.06 -4.46
N PHE A 601 -3.29 9.33 -3.40
CA PHE A 601 -3.86 8.01 -3.12
C PHE A 601 -5.35 8.09 -2.77
N GLN A 602 -5.77 9.11 -2.00
CA GLN A 602 -7.19 9.36 -1.71
C GLN A 602 -8.00 9.57 -2.99
N LEU A 603 -7.49 10.38 -3.92
CA LEU A 603 -8.14 10.69 -5.20
C LEU A 603 -8.22 9.49 -6.17
N ASN A 604 -7.43 8.44 -5.93
CA ASN A 604 -7.54 7.14 -6.60
C ASN A 604 -8.62 6.21 -6.00
N GLY A 605 -9.27 6.63 -4.92
CA GLY A 605 -10.32 5.86 -4.23
C GLY A 605 -9.83 5.15 -2.96
N MET A 606 -8.52 5.11 -2.65
CA MET A 606 -8.05 4.48 -1.41
C MET A 606 -8.43 5.29 -0.16
N GLU A 607 -8.72 4.60 0.93
CA GLU A 607 -8.91 5.21 2.24
C GLU A 607 -7.54 5.51 2.86
N ILE A 608 -7.32 6.76 3.28
CA ILE A 608 -6.02 7.26 3.73
C ILE A 608 -6.19 7.96 5.09
N PRO A 609 -6.45 7.21 6.18
CA PRO A 609 -6.68 7.79 7.50
C PRO A 609 -5.37 8.26 8.16
N SER A 610 -4.22 7.79 7.66
CA SER A 610 -2.89 8.35 7.92
C SER A 610 -2.83 9.86 7.75
N PHE A 611 -3.56 10.42 6.78
CA PHE A 611 -3.63 11.87 6.53
C PHE A 611 -4.19 12.62 7.76
N ASN A 612 -5.33 12.15 8.28
CA ASN A 612 -5.97 12.74 9.46
C ASN A 612 -5.16 12.47 10.73
N LEU A 613 -4.52 11.30 10.84
CA LEU A 613 -3.65 10.96 11.96
C LEU A 613 -2.40 11.85 11.98
N LEU A 614 -1.75 12.11 10.85
CA LEU A 614 -0.56 12.97 10.76
C LEU A 614 -0.87 14.42 11.18
N GLU A 615 -1.99 14.99 10.74
CA GLU A 615 -2.42 16.32 11.19
C GLU A 615 -2.79 16.34 12.69
N LYS A 616 -3.38 15.26 13.24
CA LYS A 616 -3.59 15.13 14.70
C LYS A 616 -2.28 15.05 15.47
N ILE A 617 -1.30 14.24 15.01
CA ILE A 617 0.03 14.12 15.61
C ILE A 617 0.74 15.48 15.63
N LYS A 618 0.72 16.20 14.49
CA LYS A 618 1.28 17.54 14.35
C LYS A 618 0.72 18.53 15.38
N VAL A 619 -0.59 18.50 15.66
CA VAL A 619 -1.18 19.29 16.76
C VAL A 619 -0.65 18.84 18.13
N ILE A 620 -0.63 17.54 18.41
CA ILE A 620 -0.13 16.98 19.70
C ILE A 620 1.34 17.37 19.96
N LEU A 621 2.17 17.39 18.92
CA LEU A 621 3.58 17.80 18.99
C LEU A 621 3.73 19.30 19.30
N ILE A 622 2.88 20.15 18.72
CA ILE A 622 2.87 21.61 18.98
C ILE A 622 2.37 21.89 20.41
N GLU A 623 1.33 21.17 20.87
CA GLU A 623 0.80 21.25 22.24
C GLU A 623 1.74 20.64 23.29
N LYS A 624 2.70 19.81 22.88
CA LYS A 624 3.60 19.00 23.73
C LYS A 624 2.90 18.04 24.68
N GLU A 625 1.62 17.78 24.45
CA GLU A 625 0.80 16.84 25.21
C GLU A 625 1.02 15.39 24.72
N HIS A 626 2.27 14.92 24.76
CA HIS A 626 2.71 13.67 24.13
C HIS A 626 1.87 12.43 24.49
N TRP A 627 1.28 12.40 25.69
CA TRP A 627 0.38 11.34 26.14
C TRP A 627 -0.85 11.13 25.22
N LYS A 628 -1.32 12.18 24.54
CA LYS A 628 -2.39 12.11 23.52
C LYS A 628 -2.04 11.22 22.31
N LEU A 629 -0.75 10.91 22.10
CA LEU A 629 -0.31 9.96 21.06
C LEU A 629 -0.76 8.52 21.35
N LEU A 630 -0.95 8.17 22.62
CA LEU A 630 -1.29 6.82 23.07
C LEU A 630 -2.82 6.55 23.12
N PHE A 631 -3.63 7.49 22.65
CA PHE A 631 -5.09 7.36 22.66
C PHE A 631 -5.58 6.24 21.72
N PRO A 632 -6.55 5.40 22.14
CA PRO A 632 -6.99 4.24 21.34
C PRO A 632 -7.50 4.56 19.93
N GLU A 633 -8.03 5.76 19.67
CA GLU A 633 -8.44 6.15 18.31
C GLU A 633 -7.26 6.46 17.36
N ASN A 634 -6.02 6.42 17.85
CA ASN A 634 -4.81 6.45 17.02
C ASN A 634 -4.33 5.04 16.62
N ASP A 635 -4.95 3.95 17.13
CA ASP A 635 -4.55 2.57 16.84
C ASP A 635 -5.07 2.11 15.47
N ILE A 636 -4.42 2.58 14.41
CA ILE A 636 -4.71 2.19 13.02
C ILE A 636 -3.51 1.52 12.37
N VAL A 637 -3.77 0.51 11.54
CA VAL A 637 -2.76 -0.04 10.62
C VAL A 637 -2.66 0.87 9.40
N ILE A 638 -1.44 1.23 9.04
CA ILE A 638 -1.15 1.97 7.80
C ILE A 638 -0.78 0.97 6.71
N TYR A 639 -1.75 0.72 5.83
CA TYR A 639 -1.71 -0.16 4.67
C TYR A 639 -2.40 0.56 3.51
#